data_AF-A0A0G0KQ15-F1
#
_entry.id   AF-A0A0G0KQ15-F1
#
_cell.length_a   1.000
_cell.length_b   1.000
_cell.length_c   1.000
_cell.angle_alpha   90.00
_cell.angle_beta   90.00
_cell.angle_gamma   90.00
#
_symmetry.space_group_name_H-M   'P 1'
#
loop_
_entity.id
_entity.type
_entity.pdbx_description
1 polymer ?
#
loop_
_entity_poly.entity_id
_entity_poly.type
_entity_poly.pdbx_seq_one_letter_code
_entity_poly.pdbx_strand_id
1 'polypeptide(L)'
;MWENYKIVKNMKLPKTEYRKSKANSKFLKKLKLLIATIFLLLLPAFLPLFNSFLPTQEEPERLSALQISGKTISPNNYDLTFKVTEDVKIPLKINKDNSTLGRVSSFIDKAVTVFGSTDTTLNAKVFNGKGKIIDSFDLDYNDLPEITLNPEKLVPGKYILRIFDPDNPNRFIEQDFTWGVLAINTNKSVYKEGETVKLVIAVLDDDGNMVCDALLRIKIQASEGQAYTLSTEDGNIQVSEWCTKKEYTLIPDYSATLSGVKSGVYEMQLTAETKNGVYTITDSFEVASTQEEGPLSPVTNRESINGHSGFNPESIQNISIDSRFRGNDSSESGNDNRQSFFDIERISATRIFPESAYPMMFDVTATEDFKGTVTETVPASFKISGLSLYELDEYFGHSDFEDDGVIVPLKITEKDDKKILEWQGDWKKGQIYHLHYKYQTPNISPEFYTVGPLKLINHKSEIVYQDIRSWSLAIDVATTMILLWDTGNGTIPAGWTCISCSGGAYENIYPRGASAYGSSTAGTAQHTHTQTHVSQTVAGDGSNFDAGSGETTAATGHTHTYSAGTVESKDNDPAYRTLNFIKSTGLPSTIPQNVIAIFDSATLPNSDWTAYSAIDSKFLKGGAATANAGSDTHTHTVSGSLLGNAGSYSLQGGDAELGPTLTHTHSCSGTNSSTDNKPPYYEVVFAYVNNASGTTLPSGLIAMFDDTAPTNWTRVSAWDGYFIRGNSSAYGANANTSTHTHTNLALSCPATSTSQSYDTAPSNGGSPLSHTHTDTVSFDTPSHLPVYRDTVFAKRDNIITISGYIRLADESTADTTESGTLMNITVEGGSTYTPAIDANGFYTQTFATPTSGNAILVFVNDGGDYEGSAVTVSDGADISLDLYEDRFIARSDKSATSIVLQDIVDVDSADADDLIPTVTTGGITIASGKELHIYTGDTFDPGGTVTTQTAGNLHLDDSSVMYLDTATNTIAGDITIDTSANLHIDTNTTVSGGDITATGTLSSSGGTVTMGATGTIGGGGSITFTDLTVSDTFTTTISSSITVSGGDMSSTGTSAYSYSGTPTVTINGTGNLGGGGTTSLYNLIIGDGDNSQTTTVASTLIINNDLNIYATETLAMGTNNDGLRNFDRLQPDHRKRHQYRLC
;
A
#
# COMPACT_ATOMS: atom_id res chain seq x y z
N MET A 1 24.26 -40.92 7.40
CA MET A 1 22.77 -40.83 7.50
C MET A 1 22.10 -40.34 6.22
N TRP A 2 22.63 -39.33 5.51
CA TRP A 2 22.12 -38.94 4.18
C TRP A 2 22.20 -40.08 3.13
N GLU A 3 23.22 -40.94 3.22
CA GLU A 3 23.31 -42.18 2.41
C GLU A 3 22.16 -43.18 2.69
N ASN A 4 21.79 -43.40 3.97
CA ASN A 4 20.66 -44.28 4.31
C ASN A 4 19.30 -43.67 3.90
N TYR A 5 19.18 -42.33 3.92
CA TYR A 5 18.00 -41.63 3.38
C TYR A 5 17.94 -41.71 1.84
N LYS A 6 19.08 -41.67 1.14
CA LYS A 6 19.16 -41.93 -0.31
C LYS A 6 18.76 -43.37 -0.66
N ILE A 7 19.15 -44.37 0.14
CA ILE A 7 18.78 -45.79 -0.08
C ILE A 7 17.26 -46.00 0.05
N VAL A 8 16.61 -45.38 1.05
CA VAL A 8 15.15 -45.50 1.24
C VAL A 8 14.36 -44.66 0.21
N LYS A 9 14.90 -43.51 -0.24
CA LYS A 9 14.28 -42.69 -1.31
C LYS A 9 14.37 -43.36 -2.69
N ASN A 10 15.33 -44.27 -2.89
CA ASN A 10 15.61 -44.93 -4.18
C ASN A 10 15.13 -46.38 -4.31
N MET A 11 14.43 -46.95 -3.33
CA MET A 11 13.78 -48.26 -3.49
C MET A 11 12.59 -48.16 -4.48
N LYS A 12 12.83 -48.51 -5.75
CA LYS A 12 11.78 -48.80 -6.75
C LYS A 12 11.53 -50.30 -6.82
N LEU A 13 10.26 -50.70 -6.77
CA LEU A 13 9.83 -52.07 -7.06
C LEU A 13 10.22 -52.47 -8.50
N PRO A 14 10.64 -53.72 -8.76
CA PRO A 14 10.83 -54.23 -10.11
C PRO A 14 9.53 -54.15 -10.90
N LYS A 15 9.59 -53.58 -12.11
CA LYS A 15 8.48 -53.56 -13.07
C LYS A 15 8.27 -54.96 -13.66
N THR A 16 7.55 -55.80 -12.95
CA THR A 16 6.73 -56.84 -13.57
C THR A 16 5.40 -56.94 -12.81
N GLU A 17 4.33 -56.77 -13.57
CA GLU A 17 2.91 -56.84 -13.21
C GLU A 17 2.25 -55.59 -12.59
N TYR A 18 1.55 -54.88 -13.47
CA TYR A 18 0.63 -53.80 -13.18
C TYR A 18 -0.79 -54.40 -13.03
N ARG A 19 -1.30 -54.58 -11.80
CA ARG A 19 -2.75 -54.63 -11.49
C ARG A 19 -3.04 -54.67 -9.98
N LYS A 20 -3.90 -53.72 -9.56
CA LYS A 20 -4.80 -53.67 -8.36
C LYS A 20 -4.39 -52.85 -7.12
N SER A 21 -5.13 -51.74 -7.00
CA SER A 21 -5.85 -51.22 -5.81
C SER A 21 -5.22 -50.13 -4.92
N LYS A 22 -6.06 -49.11 -4.65
CA LYS A 22 -5.87 -47.84 -3.89
C LYS A 22 -5.45 -47.98 -2.41
N ALA A 23 -5.05 -49.16 -1.93
CA ALA A 23 -4.74 -49.38 -0.51
C ALA A 23 -3.31 -48.98 -0.09
N ASN A 24 -2.36 -48.84 -1.04
CA ASN A 24 -0.94 -48.65 -0.70
C ASN A 24 -0.49 -47.19 -0.44
N SER A 25 -1.27 -46.16 -0.80
CA SER A 25 -0.83 -44.76 -0.58
C SER A 25 -1.01 -44.28 0.87
N LYS A 26 -1.95 -44.88 1.62
CA LYS A 26 -2.23 -44.52 3.02
C LYS A 26 -1.15 -45.03 3.99
N PHE A 27 -0.54 -46.19 3.71
CA PHE A 27 0.56 -46.75 4.49
C PHE A 27 1.87 -45.96 4.29
N LEU A 28 2.15 -45.56 3.04
CA LEU A 28 3.35 -44.79 2.70
C LEU A 28 3.35 -43.37 3.29
N LYS A 29 2.18 -42.73 3.41
CA LYS A 29 2.03 -41.42 4.07
C LYS A 29 2.33 -41.49 5.57
N LYS A 30 1.89 -42.56 6.25
CA LYS A 30 2.16 -42.75 7.69
C LYS A 30 3.64 -43.05 7.98
N LEU A 31 4.32 -43.79 7.11
CA LEU A 31 5.74 -44.10 7.27
C LEU A 31 6.65 -42.88 7.02
N LYS A 32 6.30 -42.01 6.07
CA LYS A 32 7.03 -40.75 5.83
C LYS A 32 6.88 -39.75 6.98
N LEU A 33 5.71 -39.70 7.61
CA LEU A 33 5.46 -38.83 8.76
C LEU A 33 6.28 -39.26 9.98
N LEU A 34 6.37 -40.57 10.25
CA LEU A 34 7.16 -41.11 11.37
C LEU A 34 8.67 -40.85 11.22
N ILE A 35 9.21 -40.93 10.00
CA ILE A 35 10.64 -40.69 9.73
C ILE A 35 10.99 -39.19 9.83
N ALA A 36 10.07 -38.31 9.42
CA ALA A 36 10.25 -36.86 9.55
C ALA A 36 10.29 -36.41 11.01
N THR A 37 9.45 -37.00 11.89
CA THR A 37 9.44 -36.69 13.33
C THR A 37 10.73 -37.12 14.02
N ILE A 38 11.34 -38.25 13.61
CA ILE A 38 12.63 -38.72 14.15
C ILE A 38 13.78 -37.83 13.68
N PHE A 39 13.71 -37.28 12.46
CA PHE A 39 14.73 -36.38 11.92
C PHE A 39 14.71 -35.00 12.60
N LEU A 40 13.52 -34.49 12.96
CA LEU A 40 13.38 -33.23 13.69
C LEU A 40 13.96 -33.28 15.11
N LEU A 41 13.92 -34.47 15.74
CA LEU A 41 14.43 -34.69 17.10
C LEU A 41 15.97 -34.80 17.19
N LEU A 42 16.67 -35.02 16.06
CA LEU A 42 18.13 -35.22 16.02
C LEU A 42 18.92 -34.02 15.46
N LEU A 43 18.22 -32.99 14.96
CA LEU A 43 18.81 -31.78 14.37
C LEU A 43 19.75 -30.97 15.29
N PRO A 44 19.56 -30.89 16.63
CA PRO A 44 20.43 -30.09 17.49
C PRO A 44 21.87 -30.63 17.64
N ALA A 45 22.12 -31.89 17.27
CA ALA A 45 23.40 -32.56 17.56
C ALA A 45 24.46 -32.47 16.45
N PHE A 46 24.12 -31.92 15.26
CA PHE A 46 25.00 -31.95 14.08
C PHE A 46 25.49 -30.58 13.59
N LEU A 47 25.11 -29.49 14.26
CA LEU A 47 25.47 -28.12 13.85
C LEU A 47 26.96 -27.73 13.91
N PRO A 48 27.86 -28.31 14.74
CA PRO A 48 29.20 -27.75 14.89
C PRO A 48 30.27 -28.26 13.89
N LEU A 49 29.94 -29.13 12.93
CA LEU A 49 30.94 -29.79 12.05
C LEU A 49 31.04 -29.24 10.62
N PHE A 50 30.21 -28.27 10.23
CA PHE A 50 30.14 -27.78 8.84
C PHE A 50 30.96 -26.49 8.56
N ASN A 51 31.60 -25.90 9.58
CA ASN A 51 32.16 -24.55 9.49
C ASN A 51 33.65 -24.46 9.08
N SER A 52 34.28 -25.52 8.57
CA SER A 52 35.75 -25.55 8.45
C SER A 52 36.37 -25.66 7.04
N PHE A 53 35.62 -25.47 5.94
CA PHE A 53 36.23 -25.52 4.60
C PHE A 53 35.64 -24.52 3.60
N LEU A 54 36.09 -23.25 3.67
CA LEU A 54 36.11 -22.30 2.55
C LEU A 54 37.39 -21.43 2.64
N PRO A 55 37.96 -20.97 1.50
CA PRO A 55 39.21 -20.19 1.48
C PRO A 55 38.95 -18.73 1.89
N THR A 56 39.60 -18.27 2.94
CA THR A 56 39.46 -16.93 3.53
C THR A 56 40.27 -15.90 2.75
N GLN A 57 39.62 -14.85 2.21
CA GLN A 57 40.19 -13.52 2.42
C GLN A 57 40.15 -13.29 3.94
N GLU A 58 41.27 -12.90 4.56
CA GLU A 58 41.32 -12.67 6.00
C GLU A 58 40.32 -11.57 6.36
N GLU A 59 39.13 -11.95 6.83
CA GLU A 59 38.22 -11.01 7.47
C GLU A 59 38.89 -10.44 8.72
N PRO A 60 38.75 -9.13 8.98
CA PRO A 60 39.31 -8.52 10.18
C PRO A 60 38.71 -9.15 11.44
N GLU A 61 39.57 -9.44 12.41
CA GLU A 61 39.25 -10.22 13.61
C GLU A 61 38.54 -9.33 14.65
N ARG A 62 37.23 -9.55 14.84
CA ARG A 62 36.44 -8.90 15.90
C ARG A 62 36.77 -9.51 17.26
N LEU A 63 37.19 -8.65 18.20
CA LEU A 63 37.55 -9.04 19.56
C LEU A 63 36.46 -8.68 20.56
N SER A 64 36.37 -9.42 21.65
CA SER A 64 35.55 -9.04 22.81
C SER A 64 36.25 -8.05 23.75
N ALA A 65 37.58 -7.94 23.66
CA ALA A 65 38.41 -6.98 24.39
C ALA A 65 39.78 -6.80 23.68
N LEU A 66 40.35 -5.60 23.77
CA LEU A 66 41.73 -5.26 23.35
C LEU A 66 42.66 -5.20 24.56
N GLN A 67 43.90 -5.68 24.44
CA GLN A 67 44.94 -5.53 25.46
C GLN A 67 45.98 -4.52 24.98
N ILE A 68 46.29 -3.50 25.77
CA ILE A 68 47.30 -2.47 25.45
C ILE A 68 48.06 -2.10 26.71
N SER A 69 49.39 -2.23 26.69
CA SER A 69 50.26 -1.89 27.83
C SER A 69 49.79 -2.49 29.19
N GLY A 70 49.24 -3.70 29.18
CA GLY A 70 48.71 -4.38 30.38
C GLY A 70 47.34 -3.87 30.86
N LYS A 71 46.65 -3.03 30.08
CA LYS A 71 45.24 -2.67 30.30
C LYS A 71 44.34 -3.41 29.31
N THR A 72 43.26 -3.97 29.79
CA THR A 72 42.16 -4.55 29.00
C THR A 72 41.12 -3.47 28.73
N ILE A 73 40.79 -3.23 27.46
CA ILE A 73 39.77 -2.28 27.00
C ILE A 73 38.65 -3.08 26.33
N SER A 74 37.41 -2.93 26.81
CA SER A 74 36.22 -3.54 26.19
C SER A 74 35.02 -2.59 26.28
N PRO A 75 34.12 -2.58 25.30
CA PRO A 75 32.88 -1.85 25.43
C PRO A 75 31.95 -2.56 26.44
N ASN A 76 31.02 -1.84 27.04
CA ASN A 76 29.98 -2.46 27.88
C ASN A 76 28.86 -3.02 26.99
N ASN A 77 28.51 -4.30 27.16
CA ASN A 77 27.54 -5.03 26.33
C ASN A 77 26.05 -4.65 26.57
N TYR A 78 25.73 -3.37 26.68
CA TYR A 78 24.33 -2.91 26.70
C TYR A 78 23.89 -2.48 25.30
N ASP A 79 22.62 -2.68 24.97
CA ASP A 79 21.99 -2.04 23.82
C ASP A 79 21.85 -0.55 24.14
N LEU A 80 22.68 0.27 23.51
CA LEU A 80 22.75 1.72 23.76
C LEU A 80 21.82 2.45 22.80
N THR A 81 20.80 3.13 23.33
CA THR A 81 19.90 3.99 22.57
C THR A 81 19.95 5.39 23.17
N PHE A 82 20.31 6.37 22.35
CA PHE A 82 20.46 7.76 22.77
C PHE A 82 19.35 8.64 22.18
N LYS A 83 18.83 9.55 23.00
CA LYS A 83 17.96 10.63 22.52
C LYS A 83 18.78 11.70 21.80
N VAL A 84 18.14 12.48 20.93
CA VAL A 84 18.79 13.59 20.21
C VAL A 84 19.24 14.72 21.15
N THR A 85 18.60 14.85 22.31
CA THR A 85 18.98 15.81 23.36
C THR A 85 20.12 15.31 24.27
N GLU A 86 20.58 14.07 24.10
CA GLU A 86 21.58 13.43 24.95
C GLU A 86 22.96 13.40 24.27
N ASP A 87 24.01 13.67 25.05
CA ASP A 87 25.37 13.43 24.58
C ASP A 87 25.57 11.93 24.31
N VAL A 88 26.10 11.57 23.15
CA VAL A 88 26.39 10.16 22.83
C VAL A 88 27.64 9.73 23.57
N LYS A 89 27.40 9.11 24.71
CA LYS A 89 28.39 8.73 25.72
C LYS A 89 28.46 7.22 25.83
N ILE A 90 29.50 6.63 25.24
CA ILE A 90 29.69 5.19 25.16
C ILE A 90 30.71 4.74 26.21
N PRO A 91 30.29 4.04 27.26
CA PRO A 91 31.20 3.68 28.35
C PRO A 91 32.20 2.60 27.93
N LEU A 92 33.43 2.76 28.37
CA LEU A 92 34.53 1.84 28.20
C LEU A 92 34.92 1.20 29.52
N LYS A 93 35.09 -0.11 29.52
CA LYS A 93 35.66 -0.84 30.65
C LYS A 93 37.17 -0.94 30.47
N ILE A 94 37.90 -0.30 31.38
CA ILE A 94 39.36 -0.36 31.44
C ILE A 94 39.79 -1.11 32.70
N ASN A 95 40.39 -2.30 32.55
CA ASN A 95 40.94 -3.06 33.68
C ASN A 95 42.45 -3.17 33.56
N LYS A 96 43.18 -2.97 34.66
CA LYS A 96 44.61 -3.23 34.71
C LYS A 96 44.85 -4.72 34.94
N ASP A 97 45.35 -5.41 33.93
CA ASP A 97 45.80 -6.80 34.04
C ASP A 97 47.30 -6.82 34.40
N ASN A 98 47.61 -7.19 35.64
CA ASN A 98 48.98 -7.31 36.14
C ASN A 98 49.53 -8.75 36.01
N SER A 99 48.86 -9.66 35.30
CA SER A 99 49.29 -11.06 35.22
C SER A 99 50.43 -11.27 34.21
N THR A 100 51.67 -11.36 34.71
CA THR A 100 52.90 -11.48 33.92
C THR A 100 53.24 -12.89 33.43
N LEU A 101 52.31 -13.85 33.36
CA LEU A 101 52.63 -15.22 32.93
C LEU A 101 51.52 -15.92 32.12
N GLY A 102 51.76 -16.10 30.81
CA GLY A 102 51.58 -17.34 30.05
C GLY A 102 50.22 -18.05 30.01
N ARG A 103 49.49 -17.85 28.90
CA ARG A 103 48.48 -18.71 28.23
C ARG A 103 47.70 -19.79 29.04
N VAL A 104 46.43 -19.45 29.28
CA VAL A 104 45.12 -20.16 29.05
C VAL A 104 44.89 -21.60 29.53
N SER A 105 43.85 -21.80 30.36
CA SER A 105 42.81 -22.83 30.12
C SER A 105 41.53 -22.65 30.98
N SER A 106 40.41 -22.27 30.33
CA SER A 106 39.04 -22.83 30.48
C SER A 106 38.27 -22.65 31.82
N PHE A 107 36.97 -22.40 31.94
CA PHE A 107 35.79 -22.29 31.07
C PHE A 107 34.86 -21.22 31.70
N ILE A 108 34.61 -20.14 30.96
CA ILE A 108 33.37 -19.36 30.76
C ILE A 108 33.85 -18.07 30.04
N ASP A 109 33.53 -18.03 28.74
CA ASP A 109 33.71 -16.96 27.74
C ASP A 109 35.10 -16.35 27.45
N LYS A 110 35.64 -16.83 26.32
CA LYS A 110 36.53 -16.18 25.34
C LYS A 110 37.96 -15.88 25.79
N ALA A 111 38.87 -16.74 25.33
CA ALA A 111 40.31 -16.59 25.47
C ALA A 111 40.79 -15.21 24.97
N VAL A 112 41.51 -14.50 25.84
CA VAL A 112 42.08 -13.17 25.60
C VAL A 112 43.44 -13.33 24.90
N THR A 113 43.58 -12.74 23.71
CA THR A 113 44.89 -12.59 23.04
C THR A 113 45.55 -11.31 23.53
N VAL A 114 46.81 -11.40 23.97
CA VAL A 114 47.58 -10.26 24.50
C VAL A 114 48.31 -9.56 23.36
N PHE A 115 47.90 -8.34 23.04
CA PHE A 115 48.62 -7.43 22.14
C PHE A 115 49.25 -6.29 22.94
N GLY A 116 50.24 -5.62 22.36
CA GLY A 116 51.10 -4.68 23.09
C GLY A 116 51.70 -3.65 22.17
N SER A 117 50.90 -2.64 21.82
CA SER A 117 51.42 -1.35 21.40
C SER A 117 51.86 -0.56 22.63
N THR A 118 52.96 0.20 22.51
CA THR A 118 53.36 1.20 23.53
C THR A 118 52.59 2.51 23.37
N ASP A 119 51.73 2.61 22.35
CA ASP A 119 50.95 3.81 22.08
C ASP A 119 49.82 3.98 23.11
N THR A 120 49.63 5.23 23.54
CA THR A 120 48.56 5.63 24.45
C THR A 120 47.33 6.13 23.70
N THR A 121 47.39 6.19 22.37
CA THR A 121 46.30 6.65 21.50
C THR A 121 45.74 5.52 20.64
N LEU A 122 44.42 5.50 20.48
CA LEU A 122 43.67 4.49 19.72
C LEU A 122 42.87 5.15 18.59
N ASN A 123 42.79 4.52 17.42
CA ASN A 123 41.94 5.05 16.35
C ASN A 123 40.51 4.50 16.46
N ALA A 124 39.54 5.39 16.60
CA ALA A 124 38.12 5.06 16.59
C ALA A 124 37.47 5.51 15.27
N LYS A 125 36.53 4.70 14.77
CA LYS A 125 35.69 5.04 13.62
C LYS A 125 34.24 4.69 13.89
N VAL A 126 33.35 5.59 13.50
CA VAL A 126 31.90 5.41 13.58
C VAL A 126 31.38 5.10 12.19
N PHE A 127 30.68 3.99 12.06
CA PHE A 127 30.01 3.56 10.83
C PHE A 127 28.50 3.72 11.00
N ASN A 128 27.79 4.13 9.96
CA ASN A 128 26.33 4.00 9.93
C ASN A 128 25.91 2.55 9.59
N GLY A 129 24.62 2.24 9.69
CA GLY A 129 24.04 0.93 9.35
C GLY A 129 24.33 0.45 7.91
N LYS A 130 24.73 1.37 7.02
CA LYS A 130 25.11 1.09 5.61
C LYS A 130 26.62 0.87 5.42
N GLY A 131 27.41 0.85 6.49
CA GLY A 131 28.85 0.60 6.47
C GLY A 131 29.70 1.80 6.02
N LYS A 132 29.13 3.00 5.90
CA LYS A 132 29.86 4.23 5.59
C LYS A 132 30.45 4.83 6.86
N ILE A 133 31.71 5.27 6.80
CA ILE A 133 32.36 6.01 7.89
C ILE A 133 31.75 7.41 8.00
N ILE A 134 31.25 7.75 9.19
CA ILE A 134 30.61 9.03 9.52
C ILE A 134 31.53 9.91 10.37
N ASP A 135 32.30 9.30 11.27
CA ASP A 135 33.31 10.00 12.06
C ASP A 135 34.57 9.14 12.28
N SER A 136 35.71 9.79 12.50
CA SER A 136 36.95 9.16 12.89
C SER A 136 37.80 10.10 13.74
N PHE A 137 38.31 9.59 14.86
CA PHE A 137 39.08 10.37 15.82
C PHE A 137 40.05 9.47 16.60
N ASP A 138 41.05 10.10 17.21
CA ASP A 138 42.01 9.42 18.08
C ASP A 138 41.57 9.55 19.55
N LEU A 139 41.67 8.44 20.29
CA LEU A 139 41.22 8.27 21.66
C LEU A 139 42.43 8.05 22.58
N ASP A 140 42.67 8.97 23.53
CA ASP A 140 43.61 8.75 24.63
C ASP A 140 42.91 8.00 25.78
N TYR A 141 43.29 6.74 25.99
CA TYR A 141 42.62 5.86 26.97
C TYR A 141 43.21 5.95 28.39
N ASN A 142 44.14 6.87 28.66
CA ASN A 142 44.74 6.96 29.99
C ASN A 142 43.81 7.58 31.05
N ASP A 143 42.88 8.44 30.64
CA ASP A 143 42.04 9.23 31.56
C ASP A 143 40.52 9.14 31.26
N LEU A 144 40.08 8.37 30.26
CA LEU A 144 38.67 8.34 29.82
C LEU A 144 38.00 6.98 30.08
N PRO A 145 36.99 6.90 30.97
CA PRO A 145 36.11 5.73 31.10
C PRO A 145 34.98 5.71 30.05
N GLU A 146 34.93 6.67 29.12
CA GLU A 146 33.80 6.90 28.21
C GLU A 146 34.24 7.62 26.93
N ILE A 147 33.60 7.28 25.80
CA ILE A 147 33.77 7.93 24.50
C ILE A 147 32.59 8.87 24.26
N THR A 148 32.89 10.14 23.99
CA THR A 148 31.88 11.14 23.60
C THR A 148 31.94 11.35 22.09
N LEU A 149 30.83 11.10 21.40
CA LEU A 149 30.70 11.42 19.97
C LEU A 149 30.06 12.79 19.77
N ASN A 150 30.40 13.48 18.68
CA ASN A 150 29.70 14.70 18.30
C ASN A 150 28.33 14.34 17.66
N PRO A 151 27.19 14.63 18.31
CA PRO A 151 25.87 14.31 17.76
C PRO A 151 25.56 15.07 16.45
N GLU A 152 26.20 16.20 16.17
CA GLU A 152 25.97 16.98 14.93
C GLU A 152 26.36 16.23 13.64
N LYS A 153 27.12 15.15 13.75
CA LYS A 153 27.49 14.29 12.60
C LYS A 153 26.55 13.10 12.41
N LEU A 154 25.60 12.90 13.33
CA LEU A 154 24.69 11.77 13.35
C LEU A 154 23.33 12.21 12.83
N VAL A 155 22.70 11.34 12.04
CA VAL A 155 21.27 11.36 11.71
C VAL A 155 20.56 10.21 12.42
N PRO A 156 19.23 10.21 12.57
CA PRO A 156 18.51 9.11 13.20
C PRO A 156 18.82 7.75 12.57
N GLY A 157 19.06 6.75 13.42
CA GLY A 157 19.28 5.37 12.98
C GLY A 157 20.36 4.64 13.77
N LYS A 158 20.81 3.52 13.20
CA LYS A 158 21.78 2.60 13.80
C LYS A 158 23.22 2.90 13.38
N TYR A 159 24.13 2.79 14.35
CA TYR A 159 25.56 3.02 14.21
C TYR A 159 26.39 1.90 14.85
N ILE A 160 27.61 1.76 14.33
CA ILE A 160 28.62 0.82 14.84
C ILE A 160 29.89 1.64 15.12
N LEU A 161 30.28 1.72 16.39
CA LEU A 161 31.57 2.25 16.78
C LEU A 161 32.61 1.12 16.76
N ARG A 162 33.72 1.31 16.03
CA ARG A 162 34.86 0.40 16.04
C ARG A 162 36.10 1.09 16.56
N ILE A 163 36.82 0.43 17.46
CA ILE A 163 38.09 0.91 18.02
C ILE A 163 39.18 -0.07 17.56
N PHE A 164 40.14 0.43 16.80
CA PHE A 164 41.15 -0.35 16.12
C PHE A 164 42.45 -0.46 16.92
N ASP A 165 43.13 -1.58 16.77
CA ASP A 165 44.50 -1.77 17.24
C ASP A 165 45.47 -0.91 16.40
N PRO A 166 46.29 -0.03 17.01
CA PRO A 166 47.24 0.82 16.28
C PRO A 166 48.26 0.03 15.46
N ASP A 167 48.65 -1.17 15.92
CA ASP A 167 49.67 -1.99 15.27
C ASP A 167 49.06 -2.94 14.23
N ASN A 168 47.74 -3.15 14.26
CA ASN A 168 47.03 -4.00 13.30
C ASN A 168 45.59 -3.50 13.03
N PRO A 169 45.35 -2.76 11.93
CA PRO A 169 44.03 -2.22 11.61
C PRO A 169 42.99 -3.29 11.26
N ASN A 170 43.40 -4.55 11.07
CA ASN A 170 42.47 -5.67 10.89
C ASN A 170 41.95 -6.23 12.22
N ARG A 171 42.28 -5.63 13.37
CA ARG A 171 41.77 -6.01 14.69
C ARG A 171 41.05 -4.86 15.36
N PHE A 172 39.86 -5.13 15.89
CA PHE A 172 39.05 -4.11 16.54
C PHE A 172 38.06 -4.71 17.56
N ILE A 173 37.57 -3.86 18.46
CA ILE A 173 36.34 -4.09 19.24
C ILE A 173 35.22 -3.25 18.62
N GLU A 174 33.98 -3.71 18.72
CA GLU A 174 32.82 -2.95 18.23
C GLU A 174 31.68 -2.87 19.23
N GLN A 175 30.97 -1.74 19.19
CA GLN A 175 29.77 -1.45 19.96
C GLN A 175 28.71 -0.87 19.02
N ASP A 176 27.55 -1.51 19.00
CA ASP A 176 26.37 -1.00 18.30
C ASP A 176 25.66 0.02 19.20
N PHE A 177 25.12 1.08 18.60
CA PHE A 177 24.22 2.01 19.28
C PHE A 177 23.21 2.60 18.30
N THR A 178 22.07 3.06 18.81
CA THR A 178 21.10 3.84 18.04
C THR A 178 21.05 5.28 18.56
N TRP A 179 20.80 6.21 17.66
CA TRP A 179 20.65 7.63 17.99
C TRP A 179 19.37 8.16 17.34
N GLY A 180 18.53 8.86 18.10
CA GLY A 180 17.36 9.55 17.56
C GLY A 180 16.22 8.66 17.05
N VAL A 181 16.20 7.36 17.39
CA VAL A 181 15.16 6.42 16.94
C VAL A 181 13.90 6.40 17.83
N LEU A 182 13.94 7.06 18.99
CA LEU A 182 12.80 7.22 19.90
C LEU A 182 12.64 8.68 20.32
N ALA A 183 11.41 9.16 20.29
CA ALA A 183 11.02 10.49 20.77
C ALA A 183 9.85 10.36 21.74
N ILE A 184 9.91 11.09 22.86
CA ILE A 184 8.78 11.29 23.76
C ILE A 184 8.73 12.77 24.15
N ASN A 185 7.59 13.42 23.93
CA ASN A 185 7.33 14.76 24.42
C ASN A 185 6.11 14.73 25.34
N THR A 186 6.05 15.69 26.27
CA THR A 186 4.80 16.02 26.95
C THR A 186 4.36 17.42 26.56
N ASN A 187 3.09 17.75 26.67
CA ASN A 187 2.57 19.06 26.25
C ASN A 187 2.94 20.20 27.20
N LYS A 188 3.33 19.92 28.45
CA LYS A 188 3.75 20.92 29.46
C LYS A 188 5.02 20.52 30.19
N SER A 189 5.90 21.48 30.47
CA SER A 189 7.14 21.24 31.22
C SER A 189 6.88 20.98 32.72
N VAL A 190 5.82 21.58 33.27
CA VAL A 190 5.39 21.43 34.68
C VAL A 190 3.87 21.30 34.71
N TYR A 191 3.36 20.35 35.48
CA TYR A 191 1.92 20.10 35.67
C TYR A 191 1.47 20.47 37.08
N LYS A 192 0.18 20.76 37.27
CA LYS A 192 -0.44 20.90 38.59
C LYS A 192 -0.84 19.54 39.15
N GLU A 193 -0.88 19.42 40.47
CA GLU A 193 -1.42 18.24 41.14
C GLU A 193 -2.85 17.93 40.66
N GLY A 194 -3.10 16.67 40.27
CA GLY A 194 -4.37 16.20 39.71
C GLY A 194 -4.58 16.49 38.21
N GLU A 195 -3.70 17.25 37.57
CA GLU A 195 -3.77 17.55 36.14
C GLU A 195 -3.51 16.30 35.27
N THR A 196 -4.06 16.27 34.05
CA THR A 196 -3.80 15.18 33.11
C THR A 196 -2.56 15.48 32.26
N VAL A 197 -1.59 14.58 32.33
CA VAL A 197 -0.35 14.61 31.53
C VAL A 197 -0.62 13.97 30.19
N LYS A 198 -0.36 14.69 29.09
CA LYS A 198 -0.43 14.16 27.71
C LYS A 198 0.97 13.81 27.23
N LEU A 199 1.16 12.56 26.78
CA LEU A 199 2.39 12.05 26.20
C LEU A 199 2.20 11.86 24.70
N VAL A 200 3.17 12.30 23.91
CA VAL A 200 3.20 12.12 22.45
C VAL A 200 4.53 11.50 22.05
N ILE A 201 4.50 10.47 21.22
CA ILE A 201 5.64 9.58 20.99
C ILE A 201 5.80 9.32 19.48
N ALA A 202 7.05 9.26 19.04
CA ALA A 202 7.43 8.84 17.69
C ALA A 202 8.50 7.73 17.76
N VAL A 203 8.42 6.76 16.86
CA VAL A 203 9.27 5.56 16.84
C VAL A 203 9.83 5.39 15.44
N LEU A 204 11.15 5.31 15.32
CA LEU A 204 11.83 5.14 14.04
C LEU A 204 12.62 3.82 14.03
N ASP A 205 12.88 3.28 12.84
CA ASP A 205 13.72 2.09 12.66
C ASP A 205 15.22 2.45 12.54
N ASP A 206 16.05 1.44 12.27
CA ASP A 206 17.52 1.56 12.14
C ASP A 206 17.95 2.46 10.96
N ASP A 207 17.07 2.69 9.99
CA ASP A 207 17.27 3.58 8.84
C ASP A 207 16.54 4.93 9.00
N GLY A 208 15.86 5.14 10.14
CA GLY A 208 15.14 6.36 10.46
C GLY A 208 13.74 6.46 9.84
N ASN A 209 13.13 5.36 9.39
CA ASN A 209 11.74 5.35 8.92
C ASN A 209 10.76 5.24 10.10
N MET A 210 9.58 5.87 9.98
CA MET A 210 8.53 5.75 11.01
C MET A 210 8.03 4.30 11.18
N VAL A 211 7.86 3.85 12.42
CA VAL A 211 7.38 2.52 12.79
C VAL A 211 6.03 2.61 13.49
N CYS A 212 4.98 2.11 12.84
CA CYS A 212 3.59 2.22 13.30
C CYS A 212 3.00 0.95 13.94
N ASP A 213 3.76 -0.14 13.92
CA ASP A 213 3.40 -1.42 14.55
C ASP A 213 4.29 -1.76 15.75
N ALA A 214 4.92 -0.76 16.37
CA ALA A 214 5.82 -0.96 17.50
C ALA A 214 5.05 -1.29 18.78
N LEU A 215 5.51 -2.31 19.51
CA LEU A 215 4.99 -2.63 20.84
C LEU A 215 5.66 -1.69 21.86
N LEU A 216 4.93 -0.64 22.24
CA LEU A 216 5.40 0.34 23.22
C LEU A 216 5.02 -0.02 24.64
N ARG A 217 5.94 0.22 25.57
CA ARG A 217 5.73 0.17 27.03
C ARG A 217 6.41 1.37 27.69
N ILE A 218 5.69 2.09 28.54
CA ILE A 218 6.21 3.21 29.33
C ILE A 218 6.07 2.87 30.80
N LYS A 219 7.17 2.87 31.54
CA LYS A 219 7.16 2.81 33.00
C LYS A 219 7.38 4.21 33.55
N ILE A 220 6.44 4.70 34.35
CA ILE A 220 6.52 6.03 34.95
C ILE A 220 6.62 5.86 36.47
N GLN A 221 7.63 6.44 37.10
CA GLN A 221 7.86 6.32 38.54
C GLN A 221 8.14 7.69 39.18
N ALA A 222 7.36 8.03 40.21
CA ALA A 222 7.58 9.21 41.03
C ALA A 222 8.61 8.96 42.13
N SER A 223 9.30 10.03 42.55
CA SER A 223 10.17 10.03 43.72
C SER A 223 9.47 9.61 45.03
N GLU A 224 8.14 9.76 45.12
CA GLU A 224 7.32 9.41 46.30
C GLU A 224 6.66 8.02 46.23
N GLY A 225 7.03 7.18 45.26
CA GLY A 225 6.61 5.78 45.18
C GLY A 225 5.36 5.50 44.34
N GLN A 226 4.73 6.52 43.75
CA GLN A 226 3.66 6.34 42.76
C GLN A 226 4.24 5.82 41.44
N ALA A 227 3.66 4.76 40.86
CA ALA A 227 4.15 4.17 39.63
C ALA A 227 3.01 3.82 38.67
N TYR A 228 3.27 3.98 37.38
CA TYR A 228 2.34 3.68 36.29
C TYR A 228 3.03 2.86 35.22
N THR A 229 2.25 2.07 34.49
CA THR A 229 2.70 1.38 33.28
C THR A 229 1.65 1.56 32.21
N LEU A 230 2.07 2.05 31.05
CA LEU A 230 1.22 2.28 29.87
C LEU A 230 1.77 1.42 28.74
N SER A 231 0.92 0.80 27.93
CA SER A 231 1.36 0.04 26.76
C SER A 231 0.42 0.15 25.57
N THR A 232 0.89 -0.29 24.41
CA THR A 232 0.02 -0.51 23.24
C THR A 232 -0.87 -1.75 23.43
N GLU A 233 -0.38 -2.77 24.12
CA GLU A 233 -1.09 -4.04 24.35
C GLU A 233 -2.31 -3.89 25.26
N ASP A 234 -2.25 -3.00 26.26
CA ASP A 234 -3.36 -2.71 27.17
C ASP A 234 -4.25 -1.55 26.70
N GLY A 235 -3.96 -0.96 25.53
CA GLY A 235 -4.69 0.16 24.97
C GLY A 235 -4.48 1.50 25.70
N ASN A 236 -3.53 1.60 26.63
CA ASN A 236 -3.24 2.88 27.30
C ASN A 236 -2.31 3.78 26.47
N ILE A 237 -1.65 3.23 25.45
CA ILE A 237 -0.96 3.95 24.38
C ILE A 237 -1.75 3.70 23.09
N GLN A 238 -2.26 4.77 22.50
CA GLN A 238 -3.07 4.76 21.29
C GLN A 238 -2.19 5.05 20.08
N VAL A 239 -2.32 4.23 19.03
CA VAL A 239 -1.68 4.48 17.73
C VAL A 239 -2.66 5.26 16.87
N SER A 240 -2.19 6.38 16.31
CA SER A 240 -2.98 7.18 15.39
C SER A 240 -3.09 6.49 14.03
N GLU A 241 -4.27 6.55 13.40
CA GLU A 241 -4.44 6.12 12.00
C GLU A 241 -3.50 6.87 11.04
N TRP A 242 -3.09 8.09 11.43
CA TRP A 242 -2.18 8.93 10.67
C TRP A 242 -0.74 8.42 10.70
N CYS A 243 -0.40 7.50 11.62
CA CYS A 243 0.95 6.94 11.67
C CYS A 243 1.32 6.30 10.33
N THR A 244 0.42 5.50 9.74
CA THR A 244 0.67 4.85 8.45
C THR A 244 0.42 5.76 7.24
N LYS A 245 -0.23 6.91 7.45
CA LYS A 245 -0.56 7.88 6.40
C LYS A 245 0.58 8.88 6.26
N LYS A 246 1.19 8.91 5.09
CA LYS A 246 2.20 9.89 4.71
C LYS A 246 1.53 11.19 4.26
N GLU A 247 0.84 11.84 5.19
CA GLU A 247 0.06 13.06 4.98
C GLU A 247 0.32 14.07 6.09
N TYR A 248 0.01 15.34 5.81
CA TYR A 248 0.17 16.42 6.76
C TYR A 248 -0.73 16.20 7.96
N THR A 249 -0.15 16.16 9.17
CA THR A 249 -0.92 16.02 10.40
C THR A 249 -0.18 16.62 11.59
N LEU A 250 -0.94 17.11 12.58
CA LEU A 250 -0.43 17.46 13.91
C LEU A 250 -0.74 16.37 14.93
N ILE A 251 -1.54 15.37 14.55
CA ILE A 251 -1.89 14.24 15.41
C ILE A 251 -0.65 13.36 15.56
N PRO A 252 -0.20 13.08 16.80
CA PRO A 252 1.00 12.28 17.04
C PRO A 252 0.81 10.82 16.60
N ASP A 253 1.90 10.16 16.21
CA ASP A 253 1.90 8.76 15.80
C ASP A 253 1.42 7.84 16.92
N TYR A 254 1.91 8.08 18.13
CA TYR A 254 1.47 7.42 19.35
C TYR A 254 1.15 8.47 20.42
N SER A 255 0.09 8.24 21.18
CA SER A 255 -0.29 9.12 22.29
C SER A 255 -0.73 8.34 23.51
N ALA A 256 -0.54 8.93 24.70
CA ALA A 256 -1.03 8.38 25.95
C ALA A 256 -1.40 9.50 26.93
N THR A 257 -2.33 9.22 27.84
CA THR A 257 -2.74 10.17 28.89
C THR A 257 -2.57 9.57 30.26
N LEU A 258 -2.10 10.38 31.21
CA LEU A 258 -1.91 10.00 32.60
C LEU A 258 -2.65 10.99 33.51
N SER A 259 -3.57 10.50 34.34
CA SER A 259 -4.34 11.33 35.29
C SER A 259 -4.05 10.94 36.73
N GLY A 260 -4.37 11.82 37.69
CA GLY A 260 -4.22 11.54 39.12
C GLY A 260 -2.77 11.63 39.63
N VAL A 261 -1.93 12.40 38.95
CA VAL A 261 -0.54 12.66 39.36
C VAL A 261 -0.50 13.57 40.60
N LYS A 262 0.35 13.21 41.55
CA LYS A 262 0.67 14.03 42.74
C LYS A 262 1.94 14.83 42.53
N SER A 263 2.17 15.84 43.36
CA SER A 263 3.40 16.64 43.34
C SER A 263 4.65 15.77 43.43
N GLY A 264 5.65 16.05 42.59
CA GLY A 264 6.90 15.29 42.55
C GLY A 264 7.50 15.22 41.14
N VAL A 265 8.72 14.68 41.05
CA VAL A 265 9.40 14.43 39.77
C VAL A 265 9.14 12.99 39.35
N TYR A 266 8.68 12.82 38.12
CA TYR A 266 8.36 11.52 37.52
C TYR A 266 9.42 11.17 36.48
N GLU A 267 10.07 10.02 36.65
CA GLU A 267 10.93 9.41 35.66
C GLU A 267 10.11 8.51 34.73
N MET A 268 10.31 8.62 33.43
CA MET A 268 9.63 7.86 32.38
C MET A 268 10.65 7.01 31.63
N GLN A 269 10.49 5.70 31.61
CA GLN A 269 11.26 4.78 30.77
C GLN A 269 10.37 4.30 29.63
N LEU A 270 10.63 4.77 28.41
CA LEU A 270 9.97 4.31 27.18
C LEU A 270 10.79 3.18 26.56
N THR A 271 10.14 2.04 26.34
CA THR A 271 10.68 0.90 25.61
C THR A 271 9.83 0.64 24.37
N ALA A 272 10.48 0.50 23.22
CA ALA A 272 9.85 0.12 21.96
C ALA A 272 10.41 -1.21 21.46
N GLU A 273 9.53 -2.17 21.19
CA GLU A 273 9.88 -3.43 20.54
C GLU A 273 9.42 -3.39 19.08
N THR A 274 10.37 -3.51 18.16
CA THR A 274 10.17 -3.48 16.71
C THR A 274 10.69 -4.78 16.09
N LYS A 275 10.52 -4.95 14.78
CA LYS A 275 11.10 -6.09 14.04
C LYS A 275 12.64 -6.15 14.11
N ASN A 276 13.29 -5.00 14.33
CA ASN A 276 14.75 -4.88 14.29
C ASN A 276 15.41 -4.96 15.68
N GLY A 277 14.61 -4.92 16.75
CA GLY A 277 15.12 -5.02 18.12
C GLY A 277 14.28 -4.27 19.14
N VAL A 278 14.82 -4.18 20.35
CA VAL A 278 14.22 -3.46 21.48
C VAL A 278 15.07 -2.25 21.79
N TYR A 279 14.45 -1.07 21.83
CA TYR A 279 15.10 0.21 22.09
C TYR A 279 14.52 0.84 23.35
N THR A 280 15.33 1.53 24.16
CA THR A 280 14.86 2.13 25.42
C THR A 280 15.49 3.50 25.66
N ILE A 281 14.67 4.48 26.04
CA ILE A 281 15.10 5.82 26.47
C ILE A 281 14.43 6.19 27.79
N THR A 282 15.07 7.07 28.57
CA THR A 282 14.54 7.58 29.84
C THR A 282 14.36 9.10 29.80
N ASP A 283 13.22 9.63 30.23
CA ASP A 283 12.90 11.06 30.32
C ASP A 283 12.23 11.40 31.66
N SER A 284 11.86 12.67 31.90
CA SER A 284 11.15 13.05 33.12
C SER A 284 10.21 14.25 32.93
N PHE A 285 9.25 14.40 33.84
CA PHE A 285 8.41 15.60 33.98
C PHE A 285 8.16 15.92 35.45
N GLU A 286 7.79 17.17 35.74
CA GLU A 286 7.55 17.65 37.10
C GLU A 286 6.06 17.97 37.33
N VAL A 287 5.58 17.65 38.54
CA VAL A 287 4.27 18.07 39.05
C VAL A 287 4.48 18.96 40.27
N ALA A 288 4.03 20.21 40.20
CA ALA A 288 4.18 21.19 41.27
C ALA A 288 3.16 20.98 42.41
N SER A 289 3.58 21.25 43.65
CA SER A 289 2.71 21.18 44.84
C SER A 289 1.75 22.36 44.95
N THR A 290 0.48 22.12 45.29
CA THR A 290 -0.47 23.20 45.62
C THR A 290 -0.25 23.70 47.05
N GLN A 291 0.02 25.00 47.25
CA GLN A 291 -0.09 25.66 48.55
C GLN A 291 -1.32 26.59 48.53
N GLU A 292 -2.27 26.37 49.43
CA GLU A 292 -3.38 27.30 49.68
C GLU A 292 -2.86 28.58 50.35
N GLU A 293 -3.20 29.75 49.80
CA GLU A 293 -3.05 31.02 50.51
C GLU A 293 -3.96 31.03 51.75
N GLY A 294 -3.37 30.89 52.94
CA GLY A 294 -4.08 31.07 54.21
C GLY A 294 -4.41 32.56 54.46
N PRO A 295 -5.58 32.88 55.04
CA PRO A 295 -6.02 34.27 55.21
C PRO A 295 -5.14 35.02 56.22
N LEU A 296 -4.66 36.20 55.81
CA LEU A 296 -3.96 37.15 56.68
C LEU A 296 -4.87 37.57 57.85
N SER A 297 -4.54 37.13 59.07
CA SER A 297 -5.07 37.70 60.31
C SER A 297 -4.22 38.90 60.76
N PRO A 298 -4.83 40.01 61.23
CA PRO A 298 -4.10 41.23 61.51
C PRO A 298 -3.45 41.18 62.89
N VAL A 299 -2.13 41.42 62.95
CA VAL A 299 -1.45 41.69 64.22
C VAL A 299 -0.86 43.09 64.21
N THR A 300 -1.41 43.90 65.11
CA THR A 300 -1.02 45.26 65.48
C THR A 300 0.35 45.32 66.15
N ASN A 301 1.12 46.37 65.84
CA ASN A 301 2.23 47.02 66.55
C ASN A 301 2.76 46.37 67.86
N ARG A 302 4.09 46.20 67.94
CA ARG A 302 4.91 46.89 68.96
C ARG A 302 6.41 46.88 68.64
N GLU A 303 7.03 48.00 68.96
CA GLU A 303 8.42 48.41 68.82
C GLU A 303 9.42 47.53 69.60
N SER A 304 10.67 47.46 69.10
CA SER A 304 11.87 48.05 69.73
C SER A 304 13.13 47.17 69.66
N ILE A 305 14.10 47.66 68.86
CA ILE A 305 15.45 48.05 69.26
C ILE A 305 16.30 47.04 70.07
N ASN A 306 17.36 46.50 69.45
CA ASN A 306 18.79 46.77 69.74
C ASN A 306 19.69 45.63 69.23
N GLY A 307 20.83 45.97 68.62
CA GLY A 307 21.85 44.96 68.33
C GLY A 307 22.94 45.40 67.36
N HIS A 308 23.71 46.39 67.78
CA HIS A 308 24.76 47.08 67.07
C HIS A 308 25.90 46.20 66.48
N SER A 309 26.36 46.65 65.31
CA SER A 309 27.76 46.94 64.91
C SER A 309 28.72 45.81 64.54
N GLY A 310 29.41 45.99 63.39
CA GLY A 310 30.79 45.52 63.24
C GLY A 310 31.32 45.27 61.83
N PHE A 311 31.49 46.32 61.02
CA PHE A 311 32.61 46.59 60.10
C PHE A 311 33.33 45.45 59.30
N ASN A 312 33.18 45.49 57.96
CA ASN A 312 34.16 45.92 56.92
C ASN A 312 35.61 45.30 56.88
N PRO A 313 36.36 45.35 55.75
CA PRO A 313 36.16 44.69 54.44
C PRO A 313 37.49 44.14 53.82
N GLU A 314 37.42 43.79 52.52
CA GLU A 314 38.49 43.86 51.50
C GLU A 314 39.56 42.73 51.36
N SER A 315 39.33 41.87 50.35
CA SER A 315 40.04 41.93 49.05
C SER A 315 41.07 40.82 48.67
N ILE A 316 40.86 40.32 47.43
CA ILE A 316 41.83 39.90 46.37
C ILE A 316 42.44 38.47 46.36
N GLN A 317 42.03 37.75 45.29
CA GLN A 317 42.75 36.86 44.36
C GLN A 317 43.16 35.40 44.66
N ASN A 318 42.75 34.60 43.67
CA ASN A 318 43.53 33.69 42.82
C ASN A 318 43.63 32.20 43.14
N ILE A 319 43.26 31.46 42.07
CA ILE A 319 43.84 30.22 41.53
C ILE A 319 43.24 28.89 42.00
N SER A 320 42.57 28.30 40.99
CA SER A 320 42.27 26.91 40.69
C SER A 320 43.29 25.87 41.22
N ILE A 321 42.79 24.70 41.63
CA ILE A 321 43.02 23.38 40.98
C ILE A 321 42.68 22.25 41.99
N ASP A 322 41.86 21.34 41.47
CA ASP A 322 41.75 19.90 41.71
C ASP A 322 40.83 19.25 42.76
N SER A 323 40.22 18.23 42.18
CA SER A 323 39.40 17.14 42.65
C SER A 323 39.89 16.39 43.89
N ARG A 324 38.93 15.94 44.70
CA ARG A 324 38.86 14.55 45.16
C ARG A 324 37.50 14.20 45.75
N PHE A 325 36.89 13.19 45.14
CA PHE A 325 35.66 12.51 45.52
C PHE A 325 35.79 11.79 46.88
N ARG A 326 34.77 11.89 47.75
CA ARG A 326 34.01 10.77 48.36
C ARG A 326 33.24 11.16 49.63
N GLY A 327 31.91 11.06 49.56
CA GLY A 327 31.13 10.26 50.49
C GLY A 327 30.47 10.94 51.71
N ASN A 328 29.16 11.13 51.56
CA ASN A 328 28.08 10.84 52.53
C ASN A 328 27.72 11.87 53.63
N ASP A 329 26.40 12.13 53.72
CA ASP A 329 25.63 12.86 54.75
C ASP A 329 26.06 14.33 54.99
N SER A 330 25.22 15.35 54.92
CA SER A 330 23.83 15.49 55.35
C SER A 330 23.39 16.93 55.02
N SER A 331 22.11 17.11 54.69
CA SER A 331 21.32 18.34 54.85
C SER A 331 22.03 19.71 54.80
N GLU A 332 21.97 20.38 53.64
CA GLU A 332 21.76 21.83 53.62
C GLU A 332 20.67 22.13 52.59
N SER A 333 19.46 22.35 53.11
CA SER A 333 18.31 22.88 52.38
C SER A 333 18.59 24.32 51.98
N GLY A 334 19.21 24.52 50.81
CA GLY A 334 19.04 25.74 50.04
C GLY A 334 17.66 25.68 49.38
N ASN A 335 16.67 26.32 50.00
CA ASN A 335 15.31 26.44 49.46
C ASN A 335 15.34 27.38 48.24
N ASP A 336 15.74 26.89 47.05
CA ASP A 336 15.48 27.56 45.77
C ASP A 336 14.04 27.23 45.35
N ASN A 337 13.12 27.94 45.99
CA ASN A 337 11.68 27.84 45.77
C ASN A 337 11.35 28.47 44.38
N ARG A 338 11.73 27.82 43.28
CA ARG A 338 11.32 28.22 41.93
C ARG A 338 9.88 27.78 41.68
N GLN A 339 8.93 28.53 42.25
CA GLN A 339 7.55 28.47 41.81
C GLN A 339 7.49 28.94 40.34
N SER A 340 7.08 28.05 39.44
CA SER A 340 6.75 28.44 38.06
C SER A 340 5.43 29.22 38.07
N PHE A 341 5.50 30.54 37.90
CA PHE A 341 4.33 31.43 37.88
C PHE A 341 3.57 31.45 36.54
N PHE A 342 3.81 30.50 35.63
CA PHE A 342 3.16 30.43 34.32
C PHE A 342 2.76 28.99 34.00
N ASP A 343 1.56 28.81 33.47
CA ASP A 343 1.06 27.53 32.96
C ASP A 343 1.10 27.59 31.44
N ILE A 344 1.99 26.79 30.83
CA ILE A 344 2.32 26.86 29.39
C ILE A 344 2.09 25.50 28.75
N GLU A 345 1.16 25.44 27.80
CA GLU A 345 0.93 24.28 26.94
C GLU A 345 1.55 24.51 25.56
N ARG A 346 2.25 23.50 25.03
CA ARG A 346 2.84 23.50 23.70
C ARG A 346 2.09 22.53 22.79
N ILE A 347 1.77 22.99 21.58
CA ILE A 347 1.08 22.20 20.55
C ILE A 347 1.88 22.27 19.26
N SER A 348 2.34 21.12 18.77
CA SER A 348 3.01 20.97 17.48
C SER A 348 3.07 19.51 17.06
N ALA A 349 3.48 19.28 15.81
CA ALA A 349 3.77 17.95 15.31
C ALA A 349 4.97 17.32 16.03
N THR A 350 4.99 15.99 16.10
CA THR A 350 6.15 15.19 16.54
C THR A 350 6.84 14.49 15.38
N ARG A 351 6.11 14.29 14.29
CA ARG A 351 6.59 13.84 12.98
C ARG A 351 6.38 14.93 11.93
N ILE A 352 7.41 15.19 11.12
CA ILE A 352 7.34 16.12 10.00
C ILE A 352 7.27 15.31 8.70
N PHE A 353 6.06 15.18 8.15
CA PHE A 353 5.79 14.57 6.84
C PHE A 353 4.41 15.00 6.33
N PRO A 354 4.24 15.46 5.07
CA PRO A 354 5.27 15.69 4.05
C PRO A 354 6.09 16.95 4.35
N GLU A 355 7.05 17.28 3.47
CA GLU A 355 7.80 18.55 3.53
C GLU A 355 6.83 19.74 3.37
N SER A 356 6.42 20.30 4.50
CA SER A 356 5.52 21.45 4.59
C SER A 356 5.91 22.34 5.77
N ALA A 357 5.24 23.48 5.92
CA ALA A 357 5.42 24.36 7.07
C ALA A 357 4.45 23.96 8.20
N TYR A 358 4.98 23.59 9.36
CA TYR A 358 4.22 23.14 10.53
C TYR A 358 4.12 24.25 11.57
N PRO A 359 2.98 24.37 12.27
CA PRO A 359 2.82 25.32 13.36
C PRO A 359 3.49 24.82 14.64
N MET A 360 4.02 25.77 15.40
CA MET A 360 4.32 25.66 16.82
C MET A 360 3.46 26.69 17.54
N MET A 361 2.65 26.23 18.48
CA MET A 361 1.72 27.07 19.24
C MET A 361 1.95 26.91 20.74
N PHE A 362 1.72 28.00 21.46
CA PHE A 362 1.83 28.05 22.92
C PHE A 362 0.58 28.72 23.50
N ASP A 363 -0.06 28.04 24.46
CA ASP A 363 -1.09 28.63 25.30
C ASP A 363 -0.48 28.98 26.65
N VAL A 364 -0.36 30.27 26.93
CA VAL A 364 0.29 30.79 28.13
C VAL A 364 -0.75 31.39 29.05
N THR A 365 -1.07 30.72 30.15
CA THR A 365 -1.89 31.28 31.22
C THR A 365 -0.99 31.98 32.24
N ALA A 366 -1.08 33.31 32.31
CA ALA A 366 -0.29 34.10 33.24
C ALA A 366 -0.87 34.01 34.67
N THR A 367 -0.11 33.54 35.65
CA THR A 367 -0.60 33.48 37.06
C THR A 367 -0.27 34.74 37.87
N GLU A 368 0.49 35.65 37.28
CA GLU A 368 0.81 37.00 37.76
C GLU A 368 0.89 38.01 36.60
N ASP A 369 0.90 39.30 36.92
CA ASP A 369 1.15 40.35 35.92
C ASP A 369 2.59 40.22 35.41
N PHE A 370 2.78 40.08 34.09
CA PHE A 370 4.10 39.93 33.47
C PHE A 370 4.38 41.07 32.50
N LYS A 371 5.57 41.64 32.58
CA LYS A 371 6.07 42.59 31.58
C LYS A 371 7.51 42.27 31.24
N GLY A 372 7.77 41.92 29.99
CA GLY A 372 9.06 41.38 29.58
C GLY A 372 9.10 40.82 28.16
N THR A 373 10.14 40.05 27.87
CA THR A 373 10.38 39.40 26.59
C THR A 373 10.23 37.89 26.73
N VAL A 374 9.56 37.27 25.76
CA VAL A 374 9.48 35.81 25.63
C VAL A 374 10.40 35.40 24.49
N THR A 375 11.19 34.34 24.67
CA THR A 375 12.11 33.86 23.63
C THR A 375 11.98 32.36 23.39
N GLU A 376 12.04 31.93 22.13
CA GLU A 376 12.11 30.52 21.72
C GLU A 376 13.35 30.31 20.84
N THR A 377 13.97 29.13 20.94
CA THR A 377 15.14 28.79 20.12
C THR A 377 14.81 27.70 19.10
N VAL A 378 15.18 27.91 17.83
CA VAL A 378 15.02 26.92 16.74
C VAL A 378 16.35 26.76 15.98
N PRO A 379 16.60 25.64 15.28
CA PRO A 379 17.80 25.48 14.44
C PRO A 379 17.89 26.58 13.36
N ALA A 380 19.10 27.07 13.06
CA ALA A 380 19.28 28.10 12.02
C ALA A 380 18.82 27.65 10.63
N SER A 381 18.84 26.35 10.38
CA SER A 381 18.38 25.73 9.12
C SER A 381 16.86 25.87 8.89
N PHE A 382 16.07 26.20 9.91
CA PHE A 382 14.62 26.29 9.80
C PHE A 382 14.20 27.58 9.09
N LYS A 383 13.25 27.48 8.15
CA LYS A 383 12.54 28.66 7.64
C LYS A 383 11.38 28.96 8.59
N ILE A 384 11.32 30.20 9.08
CA ILE A 384 10.31 30.63 10.04
C ILE A 384 9.37 31.64 9.40
N SER A 385 8.07 31.45 9.59
CA SER A 385 7.02 32.39 9.17
C SER A 385 5.94 32.53 10.26
N GLY A 386 5.05 33.52 10.13
CA GLY A 386 3.85 33.60 10.96
C GLY A 386 2.74 32.68 10.45
N LEU A 387 1.72 32.42 11.27
CA LEU A 387 0.44 31.89 10.77
C LEU A 387 -0.39 33.03 10.16
N SER A 388 -1.17 32.70 9.13
CA SER A 388 -2.18 33.59 8.55
C SER A 388 -3.39 33.76 9.49
N LEU A 389 -4.19 34.80 9.27
CA LEU A 389 -5.41 35.04 10.03
C LEU A 389 -6.43 33.90 9.87
N TYR A 390 -6.47 33.24 8.71
CA TYR A 390 -7.32 32.07 8.46
C TYR A 390 -6.88 30.87 9.29
N GLU A 391 -5.58 30.58 9.31
CA GLU A 391 -5.05 29.48 10.13
C GLU A 391 -5.25 29.75 11.62
N LEU A 392 -5.10 31.01 12.06
CA LEU A 392 -5.40 31.40 13.44
C LEU A 392 -6.88 31.14 13.80
N ASP A 393 -7.82 31.45 12.91
CA ASP A 393 -9.26 31.19 13.12
C ASP A 393 -9.57 29.70 13.16
N GLU A 394 -8.95 28.89 12.29
CA GLU A 394 -9.07 27.43 12.29
C GLU A 394 -8.61 26.80 13.62
N TYR A 395 -7.51 27.31 14.20
CA TYR A 395 -6.94 26.75 15.43
C TYR A 395 -7.55 27.30 16.73
N PHE A 396 -7.94 28.58 16.76
CA PHE A 396 -8.42 29.25 17.98
C PHE A 396 -9.93 29.59 17.94
N GLY A 397 -10.59 29.45 16.79
CA GLY A 397 -12.04 29.54 16.64
C GLY A 397 -12.66 30.91 16.89
N HIS A 398 -11.96 32.03 16.66
CA HIS A 398 -12.43 33.39 16.97
C HIS A 398 -12.05 34.44 15.90
N SER A 399 -13.01 35.31 15.56
CA SER A 399 -12.91 36.35 14.51
C SER A 399 -12.39 37.73 14.95
N ASP A 400 -12.08 37.95 16.24
CA ASP A 400 -11.73 39.27 16.79
C ASP A 400 -10.27 39.34 17.32
N PHE A 401 -9.30 39.31 16.41
CA PHE A 401 -7.86 39.34 16.72
C PHE A 401 -7.31 40.67 17.29
N GLU A 402 -8.16 41.67 17.55
CA GLU A 402 -7.74 42.96 18.12
C GLU A 402 -7.83 43.02 19.67
N ASP A 403 -8.48 42.06 20.35
CA ASP A 403 -8.67 42.09 21.82
C ASP A 403 -8.12 40.85 22.57
N ASP A 404 -7.71 39.77 21.88
CA ASP A 404 -7.42 38.45 22.47
C ASP A 404 -5.91 38.09 22.65
N GLY A 405 -5.01 39.07 22.66
CA GLY A 405 -3.63 38.81 23.09
C GLY A 405 -2.81 37.85 22.19
N VAL A 406 -3.14 37.76 20.90
CA VAL A 406 -2.32 37.06 19.88
C VAL A 406 -1.10 37.90 19.55
N ILE A 407 0.10 37.41 19.89
CA ILE A 407 1.36 38.16 19.73
C ILE A 407 2.20 37.55 18.61
N VAL A 408 2.36 38.29 17.50
CA VAL A 408 3.26 37.93 16.39
C VAL A 408 4.72 38.12 16.83
N PRO A 409 5.67 37.23 16.50
CA PRO A 409 7.07 37.38 16.88
C PRO A 409 7.64 38.71 16.36
N LEU A 410 8.16 39.51 17.28
CA LEU A 410 8.59 40.89 17.04
C LEU A 410 9.99 40.96 16.39
N LYS A 411 10.80 39.91 16.52
CA LYS A 411 12.19 39.87 16.04
C LYS A 411 12.72 38.44 15.93
N ILE A 412 13.48 38.17 14.86
CA ILE A 412 14.26 36.93 14.66
C ILE A 412 15.74 37.31 14.65
N THR A 413 16.53 36.74 15.55
CA THR A 413 17.99 36.96 15.61
C THR A 413 18.70 35.64 15.39
N GLU A 414 19.68 35.59 14.48
CA GLU A 414 20.51 34.40 14.25
C GLU A 414 21.82 34.50 15.04
N LYS A 415 22.15 33.46 15.81
CA LYS A 415 23.35 33.39 16.64
C LYS A 415 23.74 31.94 16.87
N ASP A 416 25.02 31.61 16.72
CA ASP A 416 25.62 30.30 17.05
C ASP A 416 24.80 29.10 16.50
N ASP A 417 24.54 29.08 15.19
CA ASP A 417 23.75 28.04 14.46
C ASP A 417 22.29 27.84 14.93
N LYS A 418 21.75 28.82 15.65
CA LYS A 418 20.35 28.86 16.07
C LYS A 418 19.68 30.20 15.72
N LYS A 419 18.36 30.16 15.55
CA LYS A 419 17.50 31.34 15.48
C LYS A 419 16.77 31.51 16.80
N ILE A 420 16.77 32.73 17.31
CA ILE A 420 16.05 33.14 18.52
C ILE A 420 14.85 33.96 18.07
N LEU A 421 13.65 33.46 18.38
CA LEU A 421 12.38 34.12 18.14
C LEU A 421 12.01 34.91 19.40
N GLU A 422 11.69 36.19 19.27
CA GLU A 422 11.39 37.07 20.41
C GLU A 422 9.98 37.66 20.31
N TRP A 423 9.18 37.53 21.38
CA TRP A 423 7.88 38.21 21.57
C TRP A 423 7.97 39.20 22.74
N GLN A 424 7.18 40.28 22.71
CA GLN A 424 7.05 41.20 23.84
C GLN A 424 5.73 40.96 24.56
N GLY A 425 5.77 40.79 25.88
CA GLY A 425 4.59 40.56 26.71
C GLY A 425 4.32 41.71 27.68
N ASP A 426 3.06 42.14 27.74
CA ASP A 426 2.48 42.95 28.83
C ASP A 426 1.17 42.26 29.24
N TRP A 427 1.31 41.24 30.09
CA TRP A 427 0.29 40.26 30.40
C TRP A 427 -0.31 40.49 31.78
N LYS A 428 -1.61 40.21 31.91
CA LYS A 428 -2.36 40.31 33.17
C LYS A 428 -2.60 38.95 33.79
N LYS A 429 -2.52 38.93 35.11
CA LYS A 429 -2.86 37.75 35.90
C LYS A 429 -4.25 37.20 35.51
N GLY A 430 -4.31 35.91 35.23
CA GLY A 430 -5.52 35.15 34.92
C GLY A 430 -5.92 35.15 33.44
N GLN A 431 -5.21 35.87 32.56
CA GLN A 431 -5.46 35.86 31.13
C GLN A 431 -4.62 34.78 30.42
N ILE A 432 -5.14 34.29 29.29
CA ILE A 432 -4.48 33.34 28.39
C ILE A 432 -3.93 34.13 27.20
N TYR A 433 -2.71 33.82 26.79
CA TYR A 433 -2.05 34.42 25.63
C TYR A 433 -1.59 33.33 24.67
N HIS A 434 -1.83 33.55 23.38
CA HIS A 434 -1.49 32.61 22.32
C HIS A 434 -0.26 33.08 21.57
N LEU A 435 0.87 32.37 21.71
CA LEU A 435 2.10 32.62 20.96
C LEU A 435 2.24 31.58 19.87
N HIS A 436 2.77 31.98 18.71
CA HIS A 436 2.82 31.08 17.57
C HIS A 436 3.93 31.40 16.56
N TYR A 437 4.34 30.39 15.81
CA TYR A 437 5.12 30.52 14.57
C TYR A 437 4.98 29.26 13.71
N LYS A 438 5.23 29.36 12.41
CA LYS A 438 5.43 28.21 11.52
C LYS A 438 6.92 27.97 11.31
N TYR A 439 7.30 26.71 11.27
CA TYR A 439 8.62 26.27 10.87
C TYR A 439 8.53 25.29 9.70
N GLN A 440 9.39 25.48 8.72
CA GLN A 440 9.66 24.50 7.69
C GLN A 440 11.10 24.01 7.89
N THR A 441 11.24 22.70 8.09
CA THR A 441 12.52 22.03 8.24
C THR A 441 13.21 21.89 6.88
N PRO A 442 14.54 21.72 6.82
CA PRO A 442 15.22 21.28 5.60
C PRO A 442 14.66 19.94 5.10
N ASN A 443 14.68 19.73 3.78
CA ASN A 443 14.37 18.45 3.16
C ASN A 443 15.55 17.48 3.29
N ILE A 444 15.84 17.10 4.53
CA ILE A 444 16.86 16.13 4.89
C ILE A 444 16.14 15.06 5.69
N SER A 445 16.24 13.81 5.24
CA SER A 445 15.57 12.70 5.88
C SER A 445 16.36 11.38 5.72
N PRO A 446 16.43 10.53 6.75
CA PRO A 446 15.93 10.76 8.10
C PRO A 446 16.69 11.89 8.79
N GLU A 447 16.01 12.69 9.60
CA GLU A 447 16.62 13.78 10.36
C GLU A 447 15.81 14.06 11.62
N PHE A 448 16.45 14.64 12.64
CA PHE A 448 15.78 14.98 13.88
C PHE A 448 16.18 16.36 14.36
N TYR A 449 15.22 17.12 14.84
CA TYR A 449 15.45 18.46 15.34
C TYR A 449 14.88 18.66 16.72
N THR A 450 15.51 19.55 17.48
CA THR A 450 15.02 19.99 18.79
C THR A 450 14.68 21.47 18.74
N VAL A 451 13.56 21.82 19.35
CA VAL A 451 13.01 23.17 19.41
C VAL A 451 12.81 23.58 20.86
N GLY A 452 13.08 24.84 21.19
CA GLY A 452 13.10 25.36 22.56
C GLY A 452 14.49 25.35 23.19
N PRO A 453 14.61 25.71 24.48
CA PRO A 453 13.51 25.96 25.40
C PRO A 453 12.84 27.34 25.20
N LEU A 454 11.55 27.43 25.55
CA LEU A 454 10.85 28.71 25.70
C LEU A 454 11.32 29.38 27.01
N LYS A 455 11.57 30.68 26.98
CA LYS A 455 11.98 31.47 28.16
C LYS A 455 11.17 32.74 28.31
N LEU A 456 10.76 33.08 29.53
CA LEU A 456 10.17 34.37 29.86
C LEU A 456 11.19 35.17 30.68
N ILE A 457 11.52 36.36 30.20
CA ILE A 457 12.50 37.27 30.80
C ILE A 457 11.78 38.55 31.19
N ASN A 458 11.74 38.88 32.48
CA ASN A 458 11.05 40.07 32.96
C ASN A 458 11.81 41.37 32.61
N HIS A 459 11.19 42.54 32.84
CA HIS A 459 11.80 43.86 32.62
C HIS A 459 13.09 44.14 33.44
N LYS A 460 13.42 43.31 34.44
CA LYS A 460 14.67 43.35 35.19
C LYS A 460 15.76 42.44 34.60
N SER A 461 15.50 41.83 33.44
CA SER A 461 16.36 40.84 32.78
C SER A 461 16.55 39.53 33.58
N GLU A 462 15.58 39.18 34.42
CA GLU A 462 15.56 37.93 35.18
C GLU A 462 14.71 36.88 34.44
N ILE A 463 15.19 35.63 34.37
CA ILE A 463 14.41 34.51 33.81
C ILE A 463 13.37 34.09 34.85
N VAL A 464 12.09 34.32 34.55
CA VAL A 464 10.97 33.96 35.43
C VAL A 464 10.33 32.62 35.06
N TYR A 465 10.55 32.15 33.83
CA TYR A 465 10.18 30.81 33.38
C TYR A 465 11.17 30.33 32.32
N GLN A 466 11.49 29.04 32.33
CA GLN A 466 12.20 28.37 31.25
C GLN A 466 11.70 26.93 31.14
N ASP A 467 11.38 26.48 29.92
CA ASP A 467 11.11 25.07 29.68
C ASP A 467 12.31 24.22 30.12
N ILE A 468 12.03 23.17 30.89
CA ILE A 468 13.06 22.23 31.37
C ILE A 468 13.50 21.24 30.28
N ARG A 469 12.78 21.21 29.13
CA ARG A 469 13.07 20.34 27.99
C ARG A 469 12.91 21.06 26.64
N SER A 470 13.49 20.48 25.61
CA SER A 470 13.22 20.83 24.22
C SER A 470 12.18 19.90 23.62
N TRP A 471 11.39 20.41 22.69
CA TRP A 471 10.47 19.64 21.87
C TRP A 471 11.22 18.90 20.77
N SER A 472 10.99 17.60 20.66
CA SER A 472 11.62 16.70 19.70
C SER A 472 10.78 16.54 18.42
N LEU A 473 11.40 16.72 17.25
CA LEU A 473 10.78 16.59 15.93
C LEU A 473 11.51 15.53 15.10
N ALA A 474 10.81 14.47 14.69
CA ALA A 474 11.32 13.45 13.78
C ALA A 474 10.92 13.75 12.33
N ILE A 475 11.86 13.76 11.40
CA ILE A 475 11.58 13.88 9.96
C ILE A 475 11.57 12.48 9.35
N ASP A 476 10.42 12.09 8.80
CA ASP A 476 10.21 10.77 8.20
C ASP A 476 10.82 10.68 6.79
N VAL A 477 11.24 9.47 6.41
CA VAL A 477 11.92 9.20 5.13
C VAL A 477 10.96 9.42 3.97
N ALA A 478 11.33 10.33 3.06
CA ALA A 478 10.59 10.58 1.85
C ALA A 478 10.56 9.32 0.98
N THR A 479 9.38 8.75 0.76
CA THR A 479 9.25 7.63 -0.19
C THR A 479 9.61 8.14 -1.58
N THR A 480 10.58 7.49 -2.22
CA THR A 480 11.07 7.86 -3.55
C THR A 480 10.60 6.86 -4.59
N MET A 481 10.44 7.32 -5.83
CA MET A 481 10.00 6.50 -6.95
C MET A 481 11.15 6.34 -7.95
N ILE A 482 11.31 5.13 -8.49
CA ILE A 482 12.29 4.82 -9.54
C ILE A 482 11.52 4.55 -10.85
N LEU A 483 11.82 5.37 -11.86
CA LEU A 483 11.33 5.24 -13.23
C LEU A 483 12.51 5.14 -14.20
N LEU A 484 12.22 5.20 -15.49
CA LEU A 484 13.18 4.93 -16.56
C LEU A 484 13.38 6.15 -17.47
N TRP A 485 14.59 6.30 -17.99
CA TRP A 485 14.95 7.37 -18.91
C TRP A 485 15.80 6.83 -20.07
N ASP A 486 15.46 7.24 -21.28
CA ASP A 486 16.26 6.98 -22.48
C ASP A 486 17.21 8.17 -22.71
N THR A 487 18.52 7.89 -22.70
CA THR A 487 19.57 8.90 -22.93
C THR A 487 19.47 9.59 -24.29
N GLY A 488 18.76 9.00 -25.26
CA GLY A 488 18.46 9.65 -26.54
C GLY A 488 17.66 10.95 -26.41
N ASN A 489 16.98 11.15 -25.27
CA ASN A 489 16.17 12.34 -24.98
C ASN A 489 16.94 13.47 -24.29
N GLY A 490 18.26 13.31 -24.07
CA GLY A 490 19.12 14.34 -23.49
C GLY A 490 19.29 14.22 -21.97
N THR A 491 19.35 15.36 -21.28
CA THR A 491 19.62 15.44 -19.84
C THR A 491 18.42 14.97 -19.02
N ILE A 492 18.70 14.26 -17.92
CA ILE A 492 17.68 13.81 -16.97
C ILE A 492 16.89 15.03 -16.44
N PRO A 493 15.55 14.93 -16.31
CA PRO A 493 14.71 16.01 -15.80
C PRO A 493 15.10 16.47 -14.38
N ALA A 494 14.81 17.73 -14.04
CA ALA A 494 15.02 18.26 -12.69
C ALA A 494 14.19 17.48 -11.66
N GLY A 495 14.72 17.31 -10.45
CA GLY A 495 14.09 16.50 -9.39
C GLY A 495 14.32 14.99 -9.50
N TRP A 496 15.09 14.54 -10.51
CA TRP A 496 15.44 13.14 -10.73
C TRP A 496 16.95 12.93 -10.79
N THR A 497 17.42 11.80 -10.28
CA THR A 497 18.84 11.44 -10.23
C THR A 497 19.08 10.06 -10.82
N CYS A 498 20.18 9.89 -11.56
CA CYS A 498 20.50 8.60 -12.16
C CYS A 498 21.10 7.64 -11.12
N ILE A 499 20.45 6.49 -10.89
CA ILE A 499 20.96 5.44 -10.00
C ILE A 499 21.52 4.22 -10.75
N SER A 500 21.53 4.23 -12.08
CA SER A 500 22.22 3.25 -12.93
C SER A 500 23.45 3.81 -13.66
N CYS A 501 23.81 5.06 -13.37
CA CYS A 501 25.04 5.69 -13.84
C CYS A 501 26.24 5.25 -12.98
N SER A 502 27.46 5.68 -13.31
CA SER A 502 28.69 5.19 -12.67
C SER A 502 28.65 5.30 -11.13
N GLY A 503 28.84 4.17 -10.45
CA GLY A 503 28.76 4.04 -8.99
C GLY A 503 27.34 3.91 -8.43
N GLY A 504 26.31 3.85 -9.29
CA GLY A 504 24.91 3.74 -8.91
C GLY A 504 24.47 2.29 -8.58
N ALA A 505 23.42 2.16 -7.77
CA ALA A 505 22.90 0.89 -7.28
C ALA A 505 22.44 -0.09 -8.39
N TYR A 506 22.11 0.41 -9.58
CA TYR A 506 21.65 -0.34 -10.75
C TYR A 506 22.64 -0.29 -11.94
N GLU A 507 23.91 0.08 -11.73
CA GLU A 507 24.89 0.09 -12.82
C GLU A 507 25.15 -1.33 -13.37
N ASN A 508 24.69 -1.59 -14.60
CA ASN A 508 24.74 -2.91 -15.27
C ASN A 508 23.99 -4.02 -14.54
N ILE A 509 22.97 -3.68 -13.74
CA ILE A 509 22.19 -4.63 -12.94
C ILE A 509 20.78 -4.76 -13.51
N TYR A 510 20.24 -5.98 -13.50
CA TYR A 510 18.83 -6.24 -13.82
C TYR A 510 17.94 -6.08 -12.57
N PRO A 511 16.79 -5.42 -12.66
CA PRO A 511 15.80 -5.49 -11.60
C PRO A 511 15.05 -6.83 -11.66
N ARG A 512 14.88 -7.46 -10.50
CA ARG A 512 14.06 -8.67 -10.33
C ARG A 512 12.98 -8.40 -9.29
N GLY A 513 11.73 -8.74 -9.59
CA GLY A 513 10.64 -8.53 -8.64
C GLY A 513 10.85 -9.31 -7.34
N ALA A 514 10.54 -8.69 -6.20
CA ALA A 514 10.66 -9.31 -4.89
C ALA A 514 9.70 -8.67 -3.87
N SER A 515 9.55 -9.34 -2.72
CA SER A 515 8.78 -8.84 -1.58
C SER A 515 9.44 -7.70 -0.82
N ALA A 516 10.75 -7.51 -1.00
CA ALA A 516 11.54 -6.45 -0.37
C ALA A 516 12.72 -6.07 -1.27
N TYR A 517 13.22 -4.84 -1.10
CA TYR A 517 14.39 -4.36 -1.82
C TYR A 517 15.67 -5.03 -1.31
N GLY A 518 16.51 -5.52 -2.23
CA GLY A 518 17.79 -6.13 -1.91
C GLY A 518 18.91 -5.09 -1.86
N SER A 519 19.59 -4.96 -0.73
CA SER A 519 20.75 -4.06 -0.57
C SER A 519 22.02 -4.57 -1.28
N SER A 520 22.10 -5.88 -1.55
CA SER A 520 23.17 -6.54 -2.31
C SER A 520 22.67 -7.10 -3.64
N THR A 521 23.59 -7.33 -4.58
CA THR A 521 23.31 -8.01 -5.84
C THR A 521 23.50 -9.52 -5.70
N ALA A 522 22.85 -10.28 -6.57
CA ALA A 522 22.97 -11.74 -6.65
C ALA A 522 23.03 -12.19 -8.12
N GLY A 523 23.24 -13.50 -8.35
CA GLY A 523 23.49 -14.05 -9.69
C GLY A 523 24.98 -13.94 -10.10
N THR A 524 25.27 -14.31 -11.35
CA THR A 524 26.64 -14.25 -11.88
C THR A 524 26.66 -13.64 -13.28
N ALA A 525 27.76 -12.99 -13.65
CA ALA A 525 27.91 -12.42 -15.00
C ALA A 525 28.08 -13.51 -16.07
N GLN A 526 28.65 -14.66 -15.69
CA GLN A 526 28.90 -15.79 -16.58
C GLN A 526 28.58 -17.11 -15.87
N HIS A 527 28.43 -18.16 -16.66
CA HIS A 527 28.36 -19.53 -16.16
C HIS A 527 29.22 -20.46 -17.03
N THR A 528 29.47 -21.67 -16.51
CA THR A 528 30.21 -22.71 -17.21
C THR A 528 29.60 -24.06 -16.84
N HIS A 529 29.45 -24.96 -17.82
CA HIS A 529 29.04 -26.33 -17.56
C HIS A 529 30.20 -27.20 -17.09
N THR A 530 29.91 -28.16 -16.23
CA THR A 530 30.78 -29.30 -15.99
C THR A 530 30.45 -30.39 -17.01
N GLN A 531 31.47 -30.91 -17.69
CA GLN A 531 31.29 -32.05 -18.60
C GLN A 531 31.65 -33.39 -17.94
N THR A 532 30.95 -34.45 -18.33
CA THR A 532 31.19 -35.83 -17.89
C THR A 532 31.34 -36.73 -19.11
N HIS A 533 32.39 -37.55 -19.14
CA HIS A 533 32.60 -38.54 -20.19
C HIS A 533 31.48 -39.60 -20.18
N VAL A 534 30.94 -39.92 -21.36
CA VAL A 534 29.86 -40.90 -21.55
C VAL A 534 30.36 -42.15 -22.28
N SER A 535 30.99 -41.97 -23.44
CA SER A 535 31.45 -43.09 -24.27
C SER A 535 32.46 -42.68 -25.33
N GLN A 536 33.38 -43.57 -25.67
CA GLN A 536 34.34 -43.39 -26.76
C GLN A 536 34.11 -44.42 -27.88
N THR A 537 34.28 -43.99 -29.13
CA THR A 537 34.33 -44.90 -30.29
C THR A 537 35.75 -45.45 -30.51
N VAL A 538 35.85 -46.71 -30.94
CA VAL A 538 37.10 -47.33 -31.40
C VAL A 538 37.56 -46.67 -32.71
N ALA A 539 38.88 -46.47 -32.87
CA ALA A 539 39.45 -45.86 -34.07
C ALA A 539 39.09 -46.66 -35.33
N GLY A 540 38.59 -45.96 -36.35
CA GLY A 540 38.18 -46.53 -37.63
C GLY A 540 39.17 -46.22 -38.74
N ASP A 541 40.32 -46.87 -38.77
CA ASP A 541 41.02 -47.10 -40.04
C ASP A 541 41.87 -48.36 -39.95
N GLY A 542 41.82 -49.19 -40.99
CA GLY A 542 42.48 -50.48 -41.04
C GLY A 542 43.02 -50.75 -42.43
N SER A 543 44.32 -50.95 -42.53
CA SER A 543 44.96 -51.55 -43.70
C SER A 543 45.86 -52.71 -43.26
N ASN A 544 45.77 -53.83 -43.99
CA ASN A 544 46.58 -55.02 -43.77
C ASN A 544 47.99 -54.80 -44.33
N PHE A 545 49.04 -55.24 -43.62
CA PHE A 545 50.43 -55.22 -44.11
C PHE A 545 51.09 -56.61 -44.13
N ASP A 546 52.03 -56.76 -45.07
CA ASP A 546 52.82 -57.96 -45.35
C ASP A 546 54.03 -58.07 -44.41
N ALA A 547 54.38 -59.29 -44.02
CA ALA A 547 55.32 -59.57 -42.93
C ALA A 547 56.79 -59.40 -43.38
N GLY A 548 57.41 -58.28 -43.02
CA GLY A 548 58.85 -58.06 -43.20
C GLY A 548 59.39 -56.89 -42.37
N SER A 549 60.08 -57.21 -41.28
CA SER A 549 60.92 -56.36 -40.41
C SER A 549 60.45 -54.93 -40.05
N GLY A 550 59.98 -54.78 -38.81
CA GLY A 550 60.41 -53.67 -37.93
C GLY A 550 59.60 -52.37 -37.89
N GLU A 551 58.33 -52.34 -38.30
CA GLU A 551 57.51 -51.11 -38.20
C GLU A 551 56.41 -51.18 -37.12
N THR A 552 56.25 -50.08 -36.38
CA THR A 552 55.18 -49.89 -35.37
C THR A 552 53.99 -49.16 -35.98
N THR A 553 52.81 -49.77 -35.96
CA THR A 553 51.54 -49.15 -36.36
C THR A 553 50.54 -49.10 -35.19
N ALA A 554 49.53 -48.23 -35.27
CA ALA A 554 48.43 -48.23 -34.30
C ALA A 554 47.60 -49.52 -34.44
N ALA A 555 47.22 -50.14 -33.31
CA ALA A 555 46.40 -51.35 -33.33
C ALA A 555 44.98 -51.05 -33.82
N THR A 556 44.46 -51.87 -34.74
CA THR A 556 43.05 -51.81 -35.18
C THR A 556 42.13 -52.08 -33.99
N GLY A 557 41.34 -51.08 -33.60
CA GLY A 557 40.35 -51.21 -32.52
C GLY A 557 40.92 -51.10 -31.11
N HIS A 558 41.45 -49.93 -30.72
CA HIS A 558 41.86 -49.62 -29.35
C HIS A 558 41.06 -48.44 -28.75
N THR A 559 41.15 -48.28 -27.43
CA THR A 559 40.45 -47.25 -26.63
C THR A 559 41.45 -46.45 -25.80
N HIS A 560 41.09 -45.23 -25.42
CA HIS A 560 41.90 -44.35 -24.58
C HIS A 560 41.27 -44.14 -23.21
N THR A 561 42.04 -43.57 -22.28
CA THR A 561 41.47 -43.06 -21.02
C THR A 561 41.20 -41.57 -21.17
N TYR A 562 39.98 -41.13 -20.84
CA TYR A 562 39.66 -39.70 -20.77
C TYR A 562 40.37 -39.06 -19.58
N SER A 563 41.23 -38.07 -19.84
CA SER A 563 42.09 -37.49 -18.79
C SER A 563 41.54 -36.20 -18.19
N ALA A 564 41.02 -35.31 -19.03
CA ALA A 564 40.46 -34.02 -18.63
C ALA A 564 39.83 -33.32 -19.82
N GLY A 565 38.92 -32.38 -19.54
CA GLY A 565 38.53 -31.40 -20.53
C GLY A 565 37.88 -30.17 -19.90
N THR A 566 37.64 -29.15 -20.70
CA THR A 566 37.10 -27.86 -20.28
C THR A 566 35.92 -27.43 -21.15
N VAL A 567 35.03 -26.64 -20.56
CA VAL A 567 33.94 -25.95 -21.27
C VAL A 567 34.20 -24.46 -21.15
N GLU A 568 34.03 -23.72 -22.25
CA GLU A 568 34.17 -22.27 -22.28
C GLU A 568 33.13 -21.60 -21.38
N SER A 569 33.54 -20.59 -20.59
CA SER A 569 32.60 -19.76 -19.83
C SER A 569 31.83 -18.82 -20.77
N LYS A 570 30.52 -18.67 -20.57
CA LYS A 570 29.67 -17.79 -21.39
C LYS A 570 28.87 -16.82 -20.55
N ASP A 571 28.57 -15.68 -21.15
CA ASP A 571 27.81 -14.58 -20.55
C ASP A 571 26.36 -15.00 -20.25
N ASN A 572 25.86 -14.56 -19.10
CA ASN A 572 24.47 -14.76 -18.68
C ASN A 572 23.51 -13.68 -19.22
N ASP A 573 24.02 -12.63 -19.87
CA ASP A 573 23.21 -11.54 -20.40
C ASP A 573 22.24 -12.04 -21.50
N PRO A 574 20.91 -12.08 -21.24
CA PRO A 574 19.91 -12.33 -22.28
C PRO A 574 19.86 -11.15 -23.26
N ALA A 575 19.06 -11.21 -24.32
CA ALA A 575 18.87 -10.03 -25.17
C ALA A 575 18.27 -8.88 -24.33
N TYR A 576 18.99 -7.78 -24.15
CA TYR A 576 18.61 -6.70 -23.24
C TYR A 576 18.68 -5.31 -23.91
N ARG A 577 17.99 -4.35 -23.27
CA ARG A 577 18.16 -2.91 -23.52
C ARG A 577 18.54 -2.23 -22.21
N THR A 578 19.60 -1.44 -22.23
CA THR A 578 19.94 -0.58 -21.10
C THR A 578 19.11 0.69 -21.12
N LEU A 579 18.57 1.09 -19.97
CA LEU A 579 17.96 2.40 -19.74
C LEU A 579 18.57 3.01 -18.49
N ASN A 580 18.51 4.34 -18.36
CA ASN A 580 18.81 4.96 -17.08
C ASN A 580 17.68 4.67 -16.10
N PHE A 581 18.04 4.24 -14.90
CA PHE A 581 17.12 4.16 -13.77
C PHE A 581 17.22 5.50 -13.06
N ILE A 582 16.12 6.25 -13.04
CA ILE A 582 16.07 7.58 -12.45
C ILE A 582 15.23 7.55 -11.19
N LYS A 583 15.77 8.11 -10.10
CA LYS A 583 15.17 8.16 -8.78
C LYS A 583 14.76 9.59 -8.44
N SER A 584 13.52 9.78 -8.02
CA SER A 584 13.01 11.08 -7.60
C SER A 584 13.54 11.50 -6.21
N THR A 585 13.50 12.80 -5.91
CA THR A 585 13.85 13.34 -4.57
C THR A 585 12.75 13.16 -3.51
N GLY A 586 11.60 12.63 -3.90
CA GLY A 586 10.40 12.32 -3.12
C GLY A 586 9.30 11.79 -4.06
N LEU A 587 8.15 11.34 -3.56
CA LEU A 587 7.08 10.84 -4.43
C LEU A 587 6.50 12.03 -5.22
N PRO A 588 6.68 12.10 -6.55
CA PRO A 588 6.27 13.27 -7.31
C PRO A 588 4.76 13.26 -7.55
N SER A 589 4.14 14.43 -7.73
CA SER A 589 2.73 14.57 -8.15
C SER A 589 2.55 14.57 -9.67
N THR A 590 3.63 14.77 -10.43
CA THR A 590 3.66 14.73 -11.89
C THR A 590 4.89 14.00 -12.43
N ILE A 591 4.77 13.47 -13.64
CA ILE A 591 5.83 12.79 -14.37
C ILE A 591 6.24 13.67 -15.56
N PRO A 592 7.53 14.06 -15.66
CA PRO A 592 8.03 14.87 -16.77
C PRO A 592 7.91 14.18 -18.14
N GLN A 593 7.91 14.99 -19.21
CA GLN A 593 7.98 14.50 -20.58
C GLN A 593 9.15 13.51 -20.77
N ASN A 594 8.93 12.50 -21.62
CA ASN A 594 9.90 11.47 -22.02
C ASN A 594 10.35 10.48 -20.93
N VAL A 595 9.87 10.63 -19.68
CA VAL A 595 10.06 9.59 -18.65
C VAL A 595 9.26 8.36 -19.03
N ILE A 596 9.88 7.18 -18.87
CA ILE A 596 9.31 5.88 -19.20
C ILE A 596 8.83 5.20 -17.90
N ALA A 597 7.59 4.68 -17.94
CA ALA A 597 6.99 3.88 -16.88
C ALA A 597 6.52 2.51 -17.40
N ILE A 598 6.08 1.65 -16.49
CA ILE A 598 5.62 0.30 -16.78
C ILE A 598 4.09 0.23 -16.57
N PHE A 599 3.39 -0.56 -17.37
CA PHE A 599 1.95 -0.79 -17.29
C PHE A 599 1.63 -2.29 -17.44
N ASP A 600 0.51 -2.71 -16.86
CA ASP A 600 -0.02 -4.07 -16.96
C ASP A 600 -1.11 -4.24 -18.02
N SER A 601 -1.27 -3.24 -18.90
CA SER A 601 -2.20 -3.26 -20.02
C SER A 601 -1.58 -2.62 -21.26
N ALA A 602 -1.92 -3.16 -22.43
CA ALA A 602 -1.56 -2.54 -23.72
C ALA A 602 -2.44 -1.31 -24.03
N THR A 603 -3.60 -1.19 -23.38
CA THR A 603 -4.42 0.03 -23.42
C THR A 603 -3.89 1.00 -22.37
N LEU A 604 -3.24 2.06 -22.84
CA LEU A 604 -2.63 3.08 -21.96
C LEU A 604 -3.71 3.97 -21.31
N PRO A 605 -3.45 4.56 -20.13
CA PRO A 605 -4.48 5.22 -19.33
C PRO A 605 -5.13 6.43 -20.00
N ASN A 606 -4.37 7.19 -20.79
CA ASN A 606 -4.85 8.37 -21.51
C ASN A 606 -3.92 8.69 -22.69
N SER A 607 -4.21 9.76 -23.43
CA SER A 607 -3.44 10.19 -24.60
C SER A 607 -2.05 10.76 -24.30
N ASP A 608 -1.72 11.04 -23.03
CA ASP A 608 -0.40 11.55 -22.63
C ASP A 608 0.70 10.46 -22.66
N TRP A 609 0.31 9.20 -22.85
CA TRP A 609 1.22 8.05 -22.86
C TRP A 609 1.36 7.45 -24.25
N THR A 610 2.57 7.07 -24.62
CA THR A 610 2.87 6.38 -25.88
C THR A 610 3.74 5.16 -25.61
N ALA A 611 3.37 4.01 -26.21
CA ALA A 611 4.09 2.76 -26.01
C ALA A 611 5.55 2.86 -26.49
N TYR A 612 6.46 2.32 -25.69
CA TYR A 612 7.91 2.34 -25.93
C TYR A 612 8.37 1.00 -26.52
N SER A 613 8.20 0.82 -27.83
CA SER A 613 8.48 -0.46 -28.52
C SER A 613 9.97 -0.80 -28.69
N ALA A 614 10.89 0.13 -28.39
CA ALA A 614 12.33 -0.11 -28.56
C ALA A 614 12.87 -1.24 -27.65
N ILE A 615 12.23 -1.47 -26.51
CA ILE A 615 12.56 -2.55 -25.56
C ILE A 615 11.85 -3.87 -25.87
N ASP A 616 10.99 -3.93 -26.90
CA ASP A 616 10.24 -5.15 -27.21
C ASP A 616 11.16 -6.36 -27.43
N SER A 617 10.74 -7.49 -26.85
CA SER A 617 11.47 -8.75 -26.82
C SER A 617 12.84 -8.69 -26.11
N LYS A 618 13.10 -7.64 -25.32
CA LYS A 618 14.37 -7.46 -24.60
C LYS A 618 14.13 -7.27 -23.10
N PHE A 619 15.10 -7.69 -22.31
CA PHE A 619 15.13 -7.49 -20.87
C PHE A 619 15.54 -6.07 -20.51
N LEU A 620 14.94 -5.52 -19.45
CA LEU A 620 15.34 -4.25 -18.87
C LEU A 620 16.64 -4.42 -18.07
N LYS A 621 17.69 -3.67 -18.43
CA LYS A 621 18.95 -3.59 -17.68
C LYS A 621 19.23 -2.14 -17.29
N GLY A 622 19.73 -1.89 -16.09
CA GLY A 622 20.22 -0.57 -15.72
C GLY A 622 21.56 -0.28 -16.39
N GLY A 623 21.72 0.91 -16.97
CA GLY A 623 23.01 1.33 -17.53
C GLY A 623 23.18 2.84 -17.56
N ALA A 624 24.42 3.30 -17.77
CA ALA A 624 24.75 4.72 -17.90
C ALA A 624 24.35 5.30 -19.27
N ALA A 625 24.32 4.45 -20.31
CA ALA A 625 23.92 4.82 -21.67
C ALA A 625 22.90 3.80 -22.22
N THR A 626 22.03 4.27 -23.10
CA THR A 626 21.01 3.42 -23.75
C THR A 626 21.63 2.63 -24.90
N ALA A 627 21.57 1.31 -24.82
CA ALA A 627 22.14 0.39 -25.80
C ALA A 627 21.36 -0.93 -25.84
N ASN A 628 21.46 -1.66 -26.96
CA ASN A 628 20.95 -3.03 -27.09
C ASN A 628 22.16 -3.99 -27.16
N ALA A 629 22.12 -5.10 -26.42
CA ALA A 629 23.16 -6.12 -26.42
C ALA A 629 22.63 -7.46 -25.86
N GLY A 630 23.52 -8.43 -25.64
CA GLY A 630 23.19 -9.76 -25.10
C GLY A 630 22.56 -10.70 -26.13
N SER A 631 22.23 -11.92 -25.70
CA SER A 631 21.62 -12.96 -26.55
C SER A 631 20.73 -13.90 -25.74
N ASP A 632 19.55 -14.22 -26.28
CA ASP A 632 18.61 -15.18 -25.68
C ASP A 632 19.03 -16.65 -25.84
N THR A 633 20.05 -16.92 -26.66
CA THR A 633 20.63 -18.26 -26.81
C THR A 633 22.15 -18.21 -26.91
N HIS A 634 22.84 -19.27 -26.51
CA HIS A 634 24.28 -19.38 -26.74
C HIS A 634 24.77 -20.82 -26.89
N THR A 635 26.05 -20.94 -27.23
CA THR A 635 26.80 -22.19 -27.40
C THR A 635 28.04 -22.15 -26.51
N HIS A 636 28.61 -23.32 -26.18
CA HIS A 636 29.93 -23.39 -25.55
C HIS A 636 30.92 -24.11 -26.46
N THR A 637 32.15 -23.61 -26.51
CA THR A 637 33.28 -24.38 -27.03
C THR A 637 33.71 -25.39 -25.97
N VAL A 638 33.79 -26.66 -26.36
CA VAL A 638 34.10 -27.78 -25.48
C VAL A 638 35.39 -28.41 -25.96
N SER A 639 36.32 -28.66 -25.04
CA SER A 639 37.58 -29.32 -25.33
C SER A 639 37.84 -30.47 -24.36
N GLY A 640 38.63 -31.43 -24.82
CA GLY A 640 38.97 -32.63 -24.05
C GLY A 640 40.31 -33.22 -24.48
N SER A 641 40.79 -34.16 -23.68
CA SER A 641 42.02 -34.88 -23.97
C SER A 641 41.84 -36.37 -23.67
N LEU A 642 42.36 -37.19 -24.59
CA LEU A 642 42.44 -38.63 -24.42
C LEU A 642 43.91 -39.04 -24.30
N LEU A 643 44.23 -39.87 -23.31
CA LEU A 643 45.56 -40.42 -23.11
C LEU A 643 45.60 -41.87 -23.60
N GLY A 644 46.51 -42.15 -24.53
CA GLY A 644 46.81 -43.52 -24.95
C GLY A 644 47.70 -44.25 -23.95
N ASN A 645 47.27 -45.44 -23.52
CA ASN A 645 48.12 -46.37 -22.80
C ASN A 645 48.83 -47.32 -23.77
N ALA A 646 50.09 -47.66 -23.47
CA ALA A 646 50.83 -48.67 -24.22
C ALA A 646 50.20 -50.05 -24.03
N GLY A 647 49.58 -50.60 -25.09
CA GLY A 647 49.06 -51.97 -25.12
C GLY A 647 50.03 -52.91 -25.83
N SER A 648 50.43 -54.00 -25.18
CA SER A 648 51.29 -55.03 -25.77
C SER A 648 50.45 -56.08 -26.50
N TYR A 649 50.77 -56.37 -27.76
CA TYR A 649 50.33 -57.60 -28.45
C TYR A 649 51.53 -58.51 -28.66
N SER A 650 51.37 -59.80 -28.36
CA SER A 650 52.37 -60.83 -28.69
C SER A 650 52.03 -61.44 -30.04
N LEU A 651 52.93 -61.29 -31.01
CA LEU A 651 53.02 -62.19 -32.15
C LEU A 651 54.10 -63.23 -31.84
N GLN A 652 53.83 -64.48 -32.22
CA GLN A 652 54.63 -65.64 -31.84
C GLN A 652 55.95 -65.69 -32.62
N GLY A 653 57.07 -65.42 -31.94
CA GLY A 653 58.43 -65.64 -32.43
C GLY A 653 59.41 -64.58 -31.91
N GLY A 654 60.29 -64.96 -30.96
CA GLY A 654 61.29 -64.07 -30.33
C GLY A 654 62.12 -63.31 -31.37
N ASP A 655 62.47 -62.04 -31.18
CA ASP A 655 63.20 -61.43 -30.07
C ASP A 655 62.60 -60.05 -29.73
N ALA A 656 62.90 -59.54 -28.54
CA ALA A 656 62.22 -58.38 -27.96
C ALA A 656 62.57 -57.07 -28.70
N GLU A 657 61.63 -56.54 -29.50
CA GLU A 657 61.60 -55.10 -29.77
C GLU A 657 60.20 -54.56 -30.16
N LEU A 658 59.70 -53.71 -29.25
CA LEU A 658 58.81 -52.53 -29.33
C LEU A 658 57.49 -52.63 -30.12
N GLY A 659 56.39 -52.87 -29.39
CA GLY A 659 55.06 -52.34 -29.74
C GLY A 659 55.04 -50.80 -29.65
N PRO A 660 53.91 -50.11 -29.96
CA PRO A 660 53.89 -48.64 -29.99
C PRO A 660 54.44 -48.07 -28.68
N THR A 661 55.67 -47.57 -28.73
CA THR A 661 56.46 -47.08 -27.59
C THR A 661 56.08 -45.67 -27.17
N LEU A 662 55.13 -45.06 -27.86
CA LEU A 662 54.82 -43.66 -27.67
C LEU A 662 53.42 -43.50 -27.09
N THR A 663 53.37 -43.21 -25.80
CA THR A 663 52.25 -42.47 -25.20
C THR A 663 51.96 -41.26 -26.08
N HIS A 664 50.76 -41.16 -26.62
CA HIS A 664 50.32 -40.01 -27.40
C HIS A 664 49.00 -39.49 -26.87
N THR A 665 48.72 -38.23 -27.18
CA THR A 665 47.54 -37.50 -26.73
C THR A 665 46.66 -37.16 -27.93
N HIS A 666 45.35 -37.22 -27.72
CA HIS A 666 44.39 -36.61 -28.64
C HIS A 666 43.92 -35.29 -28.05
N SER A 667 43.83 -34.27 -28.90
CA SER A 667 43.15 -33.02 -28.56
C SER A 667 41.74 -33.08 -29.15
N CYS A 668 40.74 -33.16 -28.29
CA CYS A 668 39.34 -33.17 -28.67
C CYS A 668 38.80 -31.75 -28.66
N SER A 669 38.01 -31.38 -29.67
CA SER A 669 37.24 -30.14 -29.65
C SER A 669 35.88 -30.29 -30.33
N GLY A 670 34.95 -29.43 -29.93
CA GLY A 670 33.63 -29.31 -30.53
C GLY A 670 32.88 -28.12 -29.94
N THR A 671 31.71 -27.83 -30.49
CA THR A 671 30.83 -26.76 -30.00
C THR A 671 29.42 -27.32 -29.86
N ASN A 672 28.78 -27.07 -28.72
CA ASN A 672 27.41 -27.52 -28.49
C ASN A 672 26.43 -26.77 -29.39
N SER A 673 25.24 -27.36 -29.60
CA SER A 673 24.13 -26.65 -30.23
C SER A 673 23.67 -25.47 -29.37
N SER A 674 23.15 -24.42 -30.02
CA SER A 674 22.64 -23.24 -29.33
C SER A 674 21.45 -23.62 -28.44
N THR A 675 21.42 -23.13 -27.21
CA THR A 675 20.35 -23.38 -26.23
C THR A 675 19.86 -22.06 -25.65
N ASP A 676 18.58 -22.01 -25.28
CA ASP A 676 17.93 -20.88 -24.61
C ASP A 676 18.53 -20.59 -23.24
N ASN A 677 18.88 -19.33 -22.99
CA ASN A 677 19.38 -18.84 -21.72
C ASN A 677 18.56 -17.69 -21.13
N LYS A 678 17.29 -17.54 -21.53
CA LYS A 678 16.40 -16.56 -20.90
C LYS A 678 16.21 -16.87 -19.41
N PRO A 679 16.51 -15.92 -18.50
CA PRO A 679 16.16 -16.07 -17.08
C PRO A 679 14.63 -16.05 -16.90
N PRO A 680 14.10 -16.38 -15.71
CA PRO A 680 12.68 -16.26 -15.44
C PRO A 680 12.19 -14.84 -15.74
N TYR A 681 11.13 -14.66 -16.52
CA TYR A 681 10.69 -13.33 -16.92
C TYR A 681 9.19 -13.13 -16.90
N TYR A 682 8.79 -11.87 -16.82
CA TYR A 682 7.42 -11.40 -16.97
C TYR A 682 7.38 -10.31 -18.05
N GLU A 683 6.48 -10.44 -19.02
CA GLU A 683 6.29 -9.45 -20.08
C GLU A 683 5.37 -8.32 -19.63
N VAL A 684 5.86 -7.09 -19.84
CA VAL A 684 5.22 -5.85 -19.42
C VAL A 684 5.21 -4.82 -20.55
N VAL A 685 4.29 -3.87 -20.46
CA VAL A 685 4.20 -2.76 -21.40
C VAL A 685 5.01 -1.59 -20.86
N PHE A 686 5.96 -1.09 -21.65
CA PHE A 686 6.64 0.18 -21.35
C PHE A 686 5.99 1.30 -22.14
N ALA A 687 5.81 2.47 -21.53
CA ALA A 687 5.33 3.66 -22.22
C ALA A 687 6.02 4.91 -21.68
N TYR A 688 6.16 5.93 -22.53
CA TYR A 688 6.75 7.22 -22.17
C TYR A 688 5.70 8.33 -22.24
N VAL A 689 5.92 9.38 -21.45
CA VAL A 689 5.08 10.58 -21.47
C VAL A 689 5.37 11.39 -22.73
N ASN A 690 4.38 11.57 -23.61
CA ASN A 690 4.50 12.36 -24.83
C ASN A 690 4.11 13.85 -24.61
N ASN A 691 3.41 14.16 -23.52
CA ASN A 691 2.95 15.51 -23.17
C ASN A 691 4.11 16.41 -22.74
N ALA A 692 4.24 17.58 -23.38
CA ALA A 692 5.32 18.54 -23.12
C ALA A 692 5.30 19.14 -21.70
N SER A 693 4.12 19.22 -21.07
CA SER A 693 3.97 19.72 -19.70
C SER A 693 4.16 18.63 -18.63
N GLY A 694 4.44 17.40 -19.03
CA GLY A 694 4.33 16.23 -18.16
C GLY A 694 2.87 15.80 -17.99
N THR A 695 2.64 14.84 -17.10
CA THR A 695 1.30 14.31 -16.78
C THR A 695 1.19 13.98 -15.29
N THR A 696 -0.01 13.94 -14.73
CA THR A 696 -0.20 13.40 -13.37
C THR A 696 0.03 11.90 -13.38
N LEU A 697 0.21 11.29 -12.21
CA LEU A 697 0.40 9.85 -12.12
C LEU A 697 -0.94 9.14 -12.37
N PRO A 698 -1.09 8.38 -13.47
CA PRO A 698 -2.36 7.70 -13.75
C PRO A 698 -2.51 6.43 -12.91
N SER A 699 -3.76 6.01 -12.72
CA SER A 699 -4.08 4.66 -12.25
C SER A 699 -3.39 3.61 -13.13
N GLY A 700 -2.93 2.53 -12.50
CA GLY A 700 -2.30 1.41 -13.18
C GLY A 700 -0.84 1.61 -13.62
N LEU A 701 -0.26 2.78 -13.35
CA LEU A 701 1.18 2.97 -13.49
C LEU A 701 1.93 2.07 -12.52
N ILE A 702 2.93 1.35 -13.02
CA ILE A 702 3.82 0.50 -12.21
C ILE A 702 5.19 1.16 -12.15
N ALA A 703 5.67 1.35 -10.91
CA ALA A 703 6.98 1.91 -10.62
C ALA A 703 7.82 0.96 -9.76
N MET A 704 9.12 1.23 -9.73
CA MET A 704 10.07 0.53 -8.86
C MET A 704 10.31 1.35 -7.60
N PHE A 705 10.47 0.65 -6.48
CA PHE A 705 10.76 1.23 -5.17
C PHE A 705 11.98 0.51 -4.57
N ASP A 706 12.81 1.29 -3.87
CA ASP A 706 13.93 0.80 -3.08
C ASP A 706 13.57 0.62 -1.59
N ASP A 707 12.28 0.65 -1.30
CA ASP A 707 11.66 0.39 -0.01
C ASP A 707 10.27 -0.24 -0.23
N THR A 708 9.46 -0.37 0.82
CA THR A 708 8.06 -0.78 0.78
C THR A 708 7.21 0.14 -0.10
N ALA A 709 6.13 -0.43 -0.65
CA ALA A 709 5.21 0.32 -1.51
C ALA A 709 4.50 1.44 -0.71
N PRO A 710 4.40 2.67 -1.23
CA PRO A 710 3.70 3.77 -0.55
C PRO A 710 2.17 3.56 -0.51
N THR A 711 1.49 4.38 0.29
CA THR A 711 0.03 4.49 0.30
C THR A 711 -0.51 4.81 -1.11
N ASN A 712 -1.65 4.23 -1.49
CA ASN A 712 -2.24 4.28 -2.84
C ASN A 712 -1.42 3.55 -3.92
N TRP A 713 -0.56 2.61 -3.50
CA TRP A 713 0.15 1.69 -4.38
C TRP A 713 0.10 0.26 -3.86
N THR A 714 -0.44 -0.64 -4.66
CA THR A 714 -0.45 -2.07 -4.40
C THR A 714 0.79 -2.75 -4.96
N ARG A 715 1.53 -3.49 -4.12
CA ARG A 715 2.69 -4.28 -4.56
C ARG A 715 2.29 -5.36 -5.58
N VAL A 716 3.06 -5.48 -6.67
CA VAL A 716 2.87 -6.48 -7.73
C VAL A 716 3.52 -7.82 -7.34
N SER A 717 2.90 -8.54 -6.40
CA SER A 717 3.42 -9.81 -5.88
C SER A 717 3.59 -10.92 -6.94
N ALA A 718 2.85 -10.86 -8.04
CA ALA A 718 2.94 -11.82 -9.13
C ALA A 718 4.30 -11.83 -9.84
N TRP A 719 5.11 -10.78 -9.68
CA TRP A 719 6.43 -10.64 -10.32
C TRP A 719 7.59 -11.11 -9.44
N ASP A 720 7.31 -11.60 -8.23
CA ASP A 720 8.36 -12.12 -7.33
C ASP A 720 9.19 -13.22 -8.00
N GLY A 721 10.51 -13.02 -8.07
CA GLY A 721 11.46 -13.91 -8.72
C GLY A 721 11.57 -13.77 -10.24
N TYR A 722 10.80 -12.88 -10.87
CA TYR A 722 10.82 -12.65 -12.31
C TYR A 722 11.59 -11.38 -12.69
N PHE A 723 12.27 -11.44 -13.83
CA PHE A 723 12.92 -10.32 -14.50
C PHE A 723 11.95 -9.65 -15.48
N ILE A 724 12.17 -8.36 -15.76
CA ILE A 724 11.25 -7.58 -16.57
C ILE A 724 11.64 -7.61 -18.05
N ARG A 725 10.71 -8.00 -18.92
CA ARG A 725 10.89 -8.05 -20.38
C ARG A 725 9.83 -7.21 -21.09
N GLY A 726 10.22 -6.46 -22.11
CA GLY A 726 9.31 -5.56 -22.83
C GLY A 726 8.42 -6.27 -23.86
N ASN A 727 7.14 -5.93 -23.86
CA ASN A 727 6.19 -6.23 -24.93
C ASN A 727 5.13 -5.13 -25.00
N SER A 728 5.25 -4.23 -25.97
CA SER A 728 4.33 -3.09 -26.14
C SER A 728 2.91 -3.48 -26.56
N SER A 729 2.68 -4.72 -27.00
CA SER A 729 1.42 -5.19 -27.57
C SER A 729 0.62 -6.13 -26.67
N ALA A 730 1.22 -6.64 -25.59
CA ALA A 730 0.59 -7.58 -24.67
C ALA A 730 1.25 -7.56 -23.28
N TYR A 731 0.51 -8.05 -22.29
CA TYR A 731 0.95 -8.19 -20.90
C TYR A 731 0.78 -9.64 -20.44
N GLY A 732 1.62 -10.11 -19.51
CA GLY A 732 1.34 -11.31 -18.72
C GLY A 732 2.05 -12.59 -19.16
N ALA A 733 2.67 -12.62 -20.34
CA ALA A 733 3.45 -13.78 -20.76
C ALA A 733 4.68 -13.96 -19.84
N ASN A 734 4.89 -15.17 -19.36
CA ASN A 734 5.97 -15.48 -18.43
C ASN A 734 6.60 -16.85 -18.74
N ALA A 735 7.85 -16.99 -18.34
CA ALA A 735 8.57 -18.27 -18.35
C ALA A 735 9.43 -18.36 -17.09
N ASN A 736 9.65 -19.57 -16.58
CA ASN A 736 10.34 -19.79 -15.31
C ASN A 736 11.48 -20.81 -15.45
N THR A 737 12.57 -20.38 -16.09
CA THR A 737 13.77 -21.19 -16.29
C THR A 737 15.00 -20.45 -15.75
N SER A 738 15.57 -20.93 -14.64
CA SER A 738 16.78 -20.37 -14.02
C SER A 738 18.05 -21.17 -14.32
N THR A 739 17.91 -22.29 -15.03
CA THR A 739 19.01 -23.19 -15.41
C THR A 739 18.75 -23.70 -16.83
N HIS A 740 19.79 -24.15 -17.52
CA HIS A 740 19.66 -24.88 -18.78
C HIS A 740 20.75 -25.95 -18.89
N THR A 741 20.68 -26.78 -19.92
CA THR A 741 21.70 -27.78 -20.25
C THR A 741 21.75 -27.99 -21.76
N HIS A 742 22.83 -28.59 -22.24
CA HIS A 742 23.00 -28.94 -23.65
C HIS A 742 22.83 -30.45 -23.86
N THR A 743 22.51 -30.82 -25.09
CA THR A 743 22.51 -32.22 -25.50
C THR A 743 23.93 -32.79 -25.49
N ASN A 744 24.05 -34.12 -25.37
CA ASN A 744 25.35 -34.78 -25.41
C ASN A 744 26.09 -34.45 -26.71
N LEU A 745 27.37 -34.08 -26.60
CA LEU A 745 28.19 -33.70 -27.74
C LEU A 745 29.21 -34.79 -28.06
N ALA A 746 29.29 -35.15 -29.34
CA ALA A 746 30.34 -36.00 -29.88
C ALA A 746 31.54 -35.13 -30.33
N LEU A 747 32.63 -35.18 -29.56
CA LEU A 747 33.88 -34.48 -29.81
C LEU A 747 34.75 -35.27 -30.78
N SER A 748 35.30 -34.58 -31.79
CA SER A 748 36.29 -35.16 -32.69
C SER A 748 37.69 -35.01 -32.08
N CYS A 749 38.39 -36.12 -31.94
CA CYS A 749 39.67 -36.23 -31.25
C CYS A 749 40.77 -36.75 -32.19
N PRO A 750 41.29 -35.91 -33.10
CA PRO A 750 42.41 -36.29 -33.96
C PRO A 750 43.70 -36.48 -33.14
N ALA A 751 44.50 -37.48 -33.50
CA ALA A 751 45.85 -37.64 -32.97
C ALA A 751 46.79 -36.56 -33.54
N THR A 752 47.73 -36.07 -32.73
CA THR A 752 48.84 -35.23 -33.21
C THR A 752 50.02 -36.12 -33.58
N SER A 753 50.34 -36.28 -34.88
CA SER A 753 51.52 -37.05 -35.30
C SER A 753 52.68 -36.14 -35.70
N THR A 754 53.87 -36.39 -35.16
CA THR A 754 55.13 -36.09 -35.86
C THR A 754 55.53 -37.33 -36.66
N SER A 755 55.39 -37.29 -37.98
CA SER A 755 55.95 -38.34 -38.83
C SER A 755 57.47 -38.36 -38.67
N GLN A 756 58.05 -39.47 -38.22
CA GLN A 756 59.45 -39.77 -38.50
C GLN A 756 59.50 -40.87 -39.54
N SER A 757 59.87 -40.51 -40.76
CA SER A 757 60.25 -41.47 -41.79
C SER A 757 61.56 -42.14 -41.37
N TYR A 758 61.53 -43.44 -41.10
CA TYR A 758 62.72 -44.27 -41.10
C TYR A 758 62.61 -45.30 -42.22
N ASP A 759 62.91 -44.89 -43.45
CA ASP A 759 63.47 -45.84 -44.42
C ASP A 759 64.29 -45.12 -45.51
N THR A 760 65.33 -45.79 -45.99
CA THR A 760 66.25 -45.37 -47.06
C THR A 760 66.13 -46.25 -48.33
N ALA A 761 65.10 -47.10 -48.45
CA ALA A 761 64.84 -47.89 -49.66
C ALA A 761 63.82 -47.23 -50.63
N PRO A 762 63.91 -47.48 -51.95
CA PRO A 762 63.15 -46.73 -52.93
C PRO A 762 61.71 -47.24 -53.11
N SER A 763 60.77 -46.30 -52.97
CA SER A 763 59.37 -46.33 -53.44
C SER A 763 58.51 -47.51 -52.98
N ASN A 764 57.86 -47.35 -51.82
CA ASN A 764 56.42 -47.55 -51.62
C ASN A 764 55.98 -46.76 -50.36
N GLY A 765 54.88 -46.01 -50.46
CA GLY A 765 54.45 -45.06 -49.43
C GLY A 765 54.02 -45.73 -48.13
N GLY A 766 54.62 -45.32 -47.02
CA GLY A 766 54.19 -45.72 -45.67
C GLY A 766 52.87 -45.07 -45.26
N SER A 767 52.07 -45.79 -44.47
CA SER A 767 50.78 -45.34 -43.94
C SER A 767 50.96 -44.42 -42.71
N PRO A 768 50.18 -43.33 -42.56
CA PRO A 768 50.36 -42.42 -41.45
C PRO A 768 49.83 -42.98 -40.12
N LEU A 769 50.53 -42.65 -39.02
CA LEU A 769 50.12 -42.82 -37.61
C LEU A 769 48.88 -41.97 -37.20
N SER A 770 48.26 -41.25 -38.14
CA SER A 770 47.11 -40.38 -37.90
C SER A 770 45.81 -41.18 -37.83
N HIS A 771 45.13 -41.14 -36.68
CA HIS A 771 43.77 -41.66 -36.52
C HIS A 771 42.94 -40.72 -35.63
N THR A 772 41.62 -40.86 -35.69
CA THR A 772 40.67 -40.01 -34.97
C THR A 772 39.74 -40.85 -34.12
N HIS A 773 39.52 -40.44 -32.87
CA HIS A 773 38.44 -40.94 -32.04
C HIS A 773 37.27 -39.98 -32.03
N THR A 774 36.08 -40.50 -31.76
CA THR A 774 34.93 -39.68 -31.34
C THR A 774 34.64 -39.97 -29.88
N ASP A 775 34.69 -38.93 -29.04
CA ASP A 775 34.36 -39.01 -27.61
C ASP A 775 33.04 -38.30 -27.32
N THR A 776 32.13 -38.94 -26.59
CA THR A 776 30.83 -38.35 -26.25
C THR A 776 30.83 -37.88 -24.80
N VAL A 777 30.45 -36.61 -24.58
CA VAL A 777 30.35 -35.99 -23.26
C VAL A 777 28.93 -35.49 -22.98
N SER A 778 28.53 -35.47 -21.71
CA SER A 778 27.28 -34.89 -21.20
C SER A 778 27.55 -33.71 -20.29
N PHE A 779 26.54 -32.84 -20.07
CA PHE A 779 26.68 -31.60 -19.31
C PHE A 779 25.74 -31.58 -18.09
N ASP A 780 26.12 -30.84 -17.06
CA ASP A 780 25.27 -30.49 -15.92
C ASP A 780 24.26 -29.37 -16.26
N THR A 781 23.48 -28.94 -15.26
CA THR A 781 22.44 -27.90 -15.37
C THR A 781 22.74 -26.72 -14.44
N PRO A 782 23.78 -25.91 -14.71
CA PRO A 782 24.13 -24.74 -13.89
C PRO A 782 23.06 -23.64 -13.99
N SER A 783 23.10 -22.71 -13.04
CA SER A 783 22.31 -21.48 -13.07
C SER A 783 22.85 -20.53 -14.13
N HIS A 784 21.94 -19.87 -14.84
CA HIS A 784 22.24 -18.82 -15.82
C HIS A 784 21.66 -17.46 -15.43
N LEU A 785 21.33 -17.26 -14.15
CA LEU A 785 20.78 -16.00 -13.68
C LEU A 785 21.82 -14.88 -13.82
N PRO A 786 21.52 -13.78 -14.56
CA PRO A 786 22.42 -12.65 -14.70
C PRO A 786 22.55 -11.89 -13.38
N VAL A 787 23.48 -10.95 -13.28
CA VAL A 787 23.64 -10.14 -12.05
C VAL A 787 22.42 -9.25 -11.84
N TYR A 788 21.68 -9.47 -10.75
CA TYR A 788 20.42 -8.78 -10.48
C TYR A 788 20.37 -8.18 -9.09
N ARG A 789 19.39 -7.30 -8.90
CA ARG A 789 18.98 -6.77 -7.60
C ARG A 789 17.49 -7.03 -7.41
N ASP A 790 17.13 -7.42 -6.20
CA ASP A 790 15.73 -7.55 -5.81
C ASP A 790 15.11 -6.16 -5.65
N THR A 791 13.98 -5.95 -6.32
CA THR A 791 13.31 -4.66 -6.50
C THR A 791 11.84 -4.81 -6.18
N VAL A 792 11.28 -3.86 -5.40
CA VAL A 792 9.85 -3.81 -5.15
C VAL A 792 9.18 -3.14 -6.34
N PHE A 793 8.22 -3.81 -6.95
CA PHE A 793 7.34 -3.22 -7.96
C PHE A 793 5.97 -2.98 -7.33
N ALA A 794 5.42 -1.79 -7.49
CA ALA A 794 4.07 -1.48 -7.05
C ALA A 794 3.30 -0.78 -8.17
N LYS A 795 2.01 -1.10 -8.25
CA LYS A 795 1.03 -0.53 -9.16
C LYS A 795 0.26 0.54 -8.41
N ARG A 796 0.11 1.72 -9.01
CA ARG A 796 -0.74 2.78 -8.48
C ARG A 796 -2.19 2.33 -8.51
N ASP A 797 -2.85 2.46 -7.36
CA ASP A 797 -4.24 2.03 -7.18
C ASP A 797 -5.20 2.87 -8.03
N ASN A 798 -6.41 2.35 -8.25
CA ASN A 798 -7.42 3.06 -9.02
C ASN A 798 -8.03 4.17 -8.17
N ILE A 799 -7.53 5.38 -8.35
CA ILE A 799 -8.06 6.55 -7.67
C ILE A 799 -9.18 7.13 -8.53
N ILE A 800 -10.42 7.09 -8.03
CA ILE A 800 -11.55 7.79 -8.64
C ILE A 800 -11.96 8.96 -7.76
N THR A 801 -12.60 9.94 -8.37
CA THR A 801 -13.26 11.05 -7.72
C THR A 801 -14.75 10.97 -7.96
N ILE A 802 -15.54 11.06 -6.89
CA ILE A 802 -16.98 11.32 -6.97
C ILE A 802 -17.21 12.77 -6.62
N SER A 803 -18.02 13.44 -7.42
CA SER A 803 -18.42 14.82 -7.16
C SER A 803 -19.77 15.13 -7.76
N GLY A 804 -20.43 16.14 -7.21
CA GLY A 804 -21.70 16.63 -7.73
C GLY A 804 -22.25 17.76 -6.88
N TYR A 805 -23.44 18.21 -7.27
CA TYR A 805 -24.21 19.18 -6.53
C TYR A 805 -25.36 18.49 -5.79
N ILE A 806 -25.60 18.92 -4.55
CA ILE A 806 -26.91 18.72 -3.93
C ILE A 806 -27.86 19.79 -4.49
N ARG A 807 -29.05 19.37 -4.90
CA ARG A 807 -30.02 20.23 -5.58
C ARG A 807 -31.37 20.18 -4.92
N LEU A 808 -32.08 21.30 -4.98
CA LEU A 808 -33.47 21.39 -4.57
C LEU A 808 -34.37 20.54 -5.48
N ALA A 809 -35.63 20.38 -5.08
CA ALA A 809 -36.63 19.61 -5.85
C ALA A 809 -36.86 20.09 -7.30
N ASP A 810 -36.35 21.27 -7.70
CA ASP A 810 -36.43 21.81 -9.07
C ASP A 810 -35.32 21.30 -10.02
N GLU A 811 -34.44 20.41 -9.52
CA GLU A 811 -33.35 19.73 -10.25
C GLU A 811 -32.25 20.64 -10.83
N SER A 812 -32.33 21.95 -10.62
CA SER A 812 -31.46 22.90 -11.31
C SER A 812 -30.78 23.86 -10.35
N THR A 813 -31.41 24.18 -9.24
CA THR A 813 -30.88 25.05 -8.19
C THR A 813 -30.06 24.22 -7.22
N ALA A 814 -28.77 24.52 -7.10
CA ALA A 814 -27.92 23.94 -6.06
C ALA A 814 -28.37 24.46 -4.69
N ASP A 815 -28.42 23.57 -3.71
CA ASP A 815 -28.76 23.94 -2.34
C ASP A 815 -27.51 24.43 -1.60
N THR A 816 -27.44 25.73 -1.34
CA THR A 816 -26.32 26.35 -0.62
C THR A 816 -26.54 26.42 0.88
N THR A 817 -27.69 25.96 1.39
CA THR A 817 -28.02 26.04 2.82
C THR A 817 -27.33 24.96 3.65
N GLU A 818 -26.96 23.85 3.01
CA GLU A 818 -26.24 22.69 3.58
C GLU A 818 -24.71 22.87 3.64
N SER A 819 -24.21 24.10 3.60
CA SER A 819 -22.77 24.36 3.67
C SER A 819 -22.18 23.85 5.00
N GLY A 820 -21.24 22.93 4.92
CA GLY A 820 -20.62 22.28 6.08
C GLY A 820 -21.31 21.02 6.56
N THR A 821 -22.49 20.69 6.03
CA THR A 821 -23.17 19.41 6.26
C THR A 821 -22.31 18.27 5.74
N LEU A 822 -22.25 17.17 6.50
CA LEU A 822 -21.51 15.97 6.10
C LEU A 822 -22.38 15.08 5.22
N MET A 823 -21.79 14.52 4.19
CA MET A 823 -22.42 13.44 3.42
C MET A 823 -21.84 12.10 3.84
N ASN A 824 -22.45 11.01 3.39
CA ASN A 824 -21.90 9.67 3.46
C ASN A 824 -21.77 9.11 2.04
N ILE A 825 -20.59 8.59 1.71
CA ILE A 825 -20.31 7.86 0.47
C ILE A 825 -19.86 6.47 0.88
N THR A 826 -20.70 5.47 0.67
CA THR A 826 -20.41 4.06 0.96
C THR A 826 -20.11 3.32 -0.32
N VAL A 827 -18.95 2.67 -0.39
CA VAL A 827 -18.54 1.87 -1.53
C VAL A 827 -18.61 0.39 -1.18
N GLU A 828 -19.10 -0.43 -2.12
CA GLU A 828 -19.15 -1.88 -1.97
C GLU A 828 -17.79 -2.45 -1.55
N GLY A 829 -17.77 -3.22 -0.46
CA GLY A 829 -16.56 -3.84 0.08
C GLY A 829 -15.53 -2.86 0.66
N GLY A 830 -15.85 -1.57 0.70
CA GLY A 830 -15.01 -0.48 1.22
C GLY A 830 -15.52 0.12 2.54
N SER A 831 -14.90 1.23 2.93
CA SER A 831 -15.34 2.06 4.05
C SER A 831 -16.32 3.13 3.58
N THR A 832 -17.12 3.68 4.50
CA THR A 832 -17.89 4.91 4.28
C THR A 832 -16.99 6.14 4.44
N TYR A 833 -17.10 7.09 3.52
CA TYR A 833 -16.40 8.37 3.51
C TYR A 833 -17.37 9.50 3.83
N THR A 834 -16.89 10.55 4.52
CA THR A 834 -17.75 11.63 4.99
C THR A 834 -17.28 13.02 4.56
N PRO A 835 -17.32 13.37 3.26
CA PRO A 835 -16.95 14.70 2.81
C PRO A 835 -17.96 15.76 3.29
N ALA A 836 -17.48 16.98 3.49
CA ALA A 836 -18.34 18.13 3.76
C ALA A 836 -18.80 18.78 2.45
N ILE A 837 -20.02 19.30 2.43
CA ILE A 837 -20.57 20.11 1.33
C ILE A 837 -20.00 21.53 1.42
N ASP A 838 -19.63 22.11 0.28
CA ASP A 838 -19.09 23.47 0.20
C ASP A 838 -20.19 24.55 0.19
N ALA A 839 -19.78 25.82 0.23
CA ALA A 839 -20.71 26.96 0.24
C ALA A 839 -21.56 27.12 -1.04
N ASN A 840 -21.29 26.34 -2.10
CA ASN A 840 -22.02 26.34 -3.35
C ASN A 840 -22.91 25.09 -3.50
N GLY A 841 -23.05 24.26 -2.46
CA GLY A 841 -23.78 22.99 -2.53
C GLY A 841 -23.02 21.91 -3.31
N PHE A 842 -21.70 22.05 -3.47
CA PHE A 842 -20.86 21.09 -4.17
C PHE A 842 -20.13 20.18 -3.20
N TYR A 843 -20.02 18.91 -3.53
CA TYR A 843 -19.23 17.95 -2.78
C TYR A 843 -18.23 17.24 -3.68
N THR A 844 -17.12 16.79 -3.09
CA THR A 844 -16.10 16.01 -3.79
C THR A 844 -15.39 15.06 -2.83
N GLN A 845 -15.13 13.84 -3.29
CA GLN A 845 -14.40 12.85 -2.53
C GLN A 845 -13.59 11.96 -3.48
N THR A 846 -12.31 11.81 -3.17
CA THR A 846 -11.38 10.97 -3.94
C THR A 846 -11.00 9.74 -3.12
N PHE A 847 -10.97 8.57 -3.73
CA PHE A 847 -10.67 7.31 -3.04
C PHE A 847 -10.16 6.22 -3.99
N ALA A 848 -9.44 5.24 -3.43
CA ALA A 848 -8.66 4.22 -4.16
C ALA A 848 -9.46 2.96 -4.57
N THR A 849 -10.75 2.91 -4.24
CA THR A 849 -11.64 1.75 -4.41
C THR A 849 -13.02 2.27 -4.73
N PRO A 850 -13.39 2.31 -6.02
CA PRO A 850 -14.05 1.16 -6.60
C PRO A 850 -13.45 0.74 -7.94
N THR A 851 -13.66 -0.53 -8.24
CA THR A 851 -13.44 -1.10 -9.57
C THR A 851 -14.75 -1.11 -10.35
N SER A 852 -14.65 -1.29 -11.67
CA SER A 852 -15.82 -1.43 -12.53
C SER A 852 -16.75 -2.55 -12.04
N GLY A 853 -18.02 -2.21 -11.80
CA GLY A 853 -19.05 -3.08 -11.27
C GLY A 853 -19.33 -2.93 -9.78
N ASN A 854 -18.54 -2.13 -9.05
CA ASN A 854 -18.85 -1.88 -7.64
C ASN A 854 -20.02 -0.91 -7.47
N ALA A 855 -20.92 -1.25 -6.55
CA ALA A 855 -21.99 -0.35 -6.12
C ALA A 855 -21.47 0.76 -5.20
N ILE A 856 -22.07 1.93 -5.28
CA ILE A 856 -21.78 3.10 -4.44
C ILE A 856 -23.08 3.76 -4.06
N LEU A 857 -23.29 3.98 -2.75
CA LEU A 857 -24.38 4.78 -2.22
C LEU A 857 -23.84 6.13 -1.74
N VAL A 858 -24.50 7.21 -2.15
CA VAL A 858 -24.20 8.57 -1.72
C VAL A 858 -25.47 9.19 -1.14
N PHE A 859 -25.39 9.73 0.07
CA PHE A 859 -26.51 10.42 0.71
C PHE A 859 -26.04 11.55 1.63
N VAL A 860 -26.88 12.56 1.83
CA VAL A 860 -26.64 13.66 2.76
C VAL A 860 -26.99 13.22 4.18
N ASN A 861 -26.14 13.52 5.16
CA ASN A 861 -26.33 13.13 6.56
C ASN A 861 -26.50 14.37 7.44
N ASP A 862 -27.68 15.01 7.34
CA ASP A 862 -28.02 16.21 8.11
C ASP A 862 -29.03 15.97 9.24
N GLY A 863 -29.51 14.73 9.42
CA GLY A 863 -30.54 14.45 10.41
C GLY A 863 -31.93 14.98 10.04
N GLY A 864 -32.20 15.23 8.75
CA GLY A 864 -33.54 15.31 8.16
C GLY A 864 -33.98 16.63 7.53
N ASP A 865 -33.15 17.69 7.50
CA ASP A 865 -33.54 18.95 6.83
C ASP A 865 -33.41 18.84 5.30
N TYR A 866 -32.36 18.21 4.78
CA TYR A 866 -32.24 17.76 3.38
C TYR A 866 -32.14 16.23 3.29
N GLU A 867 -32.99 15.62 2.47
CA GLU A 867 -33.04 14.17 2.28
C GLU A 867 -32.90 13.84 0.79
N GLY A 868 -31.68 13.58 0.31
CA GLY A 868 -31.42 13.13 -1.05
C GLY A 868 -30.34 12.05 -1.09
N SER A 869 -30.57 11.00 -1.88
CA SER A 869 -29.62 9.89 -2.02
C SER A 869 -29.62 9.26 -3.41
N ALA A 870 -28.51 8.62 -3.74
CA ALA A 870 -28.34 7.95 -5.03
C ALA A 870 -27.46 6.71 -4.89
N VAL A 871 -27.85 5.64 -5.58
CA VAL A 871 -27.01 4.48 -5.84
C VAL A 871 -26.51 4.51 -7.27
N THR A 872 -25.22 4.22 -7.46
CA THR A 872 -24.61 4.04 -8.79
C THR A 872 -23.77 2.78 -8.85
N VAL A 873 -23.79 2.08 -9.98
CA VAL A 873 -22.82 1.03 -10.32
C VAL A 873 -21.68 1.66 -11.11
N SER A 874 -20.49 1.69 -10.50
CA SER A 874 -19.30 2.35 -11.07
C SER A 874 -18.77 1.63 -12.30
N ASP A 875 -18.29 2.38 -13.29
CA ASP A 875 -17.49 1.85 -14.40
C ASP A 875 -15.97 1.79 -14.08
N GLY A 876 -15.57 2.30 -12.91
CA GLY A 876 -14.18 2.42 -12.46
C GLY A 876 -13.50 3.74 -12.83
N ALA A 877 -14.25 4.74 -13.31
CA ALA A 877 -13.76 6.11 -13.59
C ALA A 877 -14.35 7.13 -12.61
N ASP A 878 -13.99 8.41 -12.80
CA ASP A 878 -14.57 9.53 -12.04
C ASP A 878 -16.08 9.64 -12.30
N ILE A 879 -16.84 9.89 -11.24
CA ILE A 879 -18.31 9.90 -11.26
C ILE A 879 -18.83 11.31 -11.00
N SER A 880 -19.72 11.77 -11.87
CA SER A 880 -20.52 12.98 -11.66
C SER A 880 -21.93 12.59 -11.21
N LEU A 881 -22.26 12.90 -9.96
CA LEU A 881 -23.46 12.43 -9.28
C LEU A 881 -24.16 13.58 -8.56
N ASP A 882 -25.16 14.18 -9.17
CA ASP A 882 -26.00 15.16 -8.47
C ASP A 882 -27.04 14.42 -7.61
N LEU A 883 -27.34 14.98 -6.43
CA LEU A 883 -28.43 14.53 -5.56
C LEU A 883 -29.58 15.52 -5.64
N TYR A 884 -30.80 15.01 -5.53
CA TYR A 884 -32.03 15.82 -5.57
C TYR A 884 -32.80 15.63 -4.26
N GLU A 885 -33.30 16.74 -3.73
CA GLU A 885 -34.14 16.77 -2.54
C GLU A 885 -35.37 15.87 -2.71
N ASP A 886 -35.64 15.07 -1.68
CA ASP A 886 -36.73 14.10 -1.54
C ASP A 886 -36.69 12.89 -2.48
N ARG A 887 -35.52 12.51 -3.00
CA ARG A 887 -35.39 11.42 -3.98
C ARG A 887 -34.32 10.41 -3.62
N PHE A 888 -34.67 9.13 -3.83
CA PHE A 888 -33.69 8.06 -3.99
C PHE A 888 -33.51 7.75 -5.48
N ILE A 889 -32.30 7.97 -5.99
CA ILE A 889 -31.97 7.81 -7.40
C ILE A 889 -31.29 6.46 -7.63
N ALA A 890 -31.85 5.65 -8.54
CA ALA A 890 -31.19 4.46 -9.06
C ALA A 890 -30.57 4.75 -10.43
N ARG A 891 -29.24 4.64 -10.54
CA ARG A 891 -28.48 4.91 -11.77
C ARG A 891 -27.25 4.03 -11.94
N SER A 892 -26.62 4.07 -13.11
CA SER A 892 -25.42 3.28 -13.42
C SER A 892 -24.50 4.01 -14.37
N ASP A 893 -23.30 4.37 -13.90
CA ASP A 893 -22.24 4.90 -14.79
C ASP A 893 -21.64 3.81 -15.69
N LYS A 894 -21.89 2.53 -15.35
CA LYS A 894 -21.51 1.39 -16.17
C LYS A 894 -22.53 1.13 -17.28
N SER A 895 -22.10 1.36 -18.51
CA SER A 895 -22.93 1.15 -19.71
C SER A 895 -23.56 -0.25 -19.78
N ALA A 896 -24.85 -0.31 -20.11
CA ALA A 896 -25.64 -1.53 -20.29
C ALA A 896 -25.70 -2.46 -19.05
N THR A 897 -25.58 -1.88 -17.85
CA THR A 897 -25.77 -2.60 -16.59
C THR A 897 -27.10 -2.20 -15.98
N SER A 898 -27.91 -3.20 -15.60
CA SER A 898 -29.11 -2.97 -14.81
C SER A 898 -28.74 -2.86 -13.34
N ILE A 899 -29.29 -1.88 -12.65
CA ILE A 899 -29.23 -1.80 -11.19
C ILE A 899 -30.18 -2.87 -10.64
N VAL A 900 -29.70 -3.68 -9.68
CA VAL A 900 -30.49 -4.70 -8.99
C VAL A 900 -30.50 -4.47 -7.48
N LEU A 901 -31.43 -5.09 -6.74
CA LEU A 901 -31.48 -4.94 -5.27
C LEU A 901 -30.20 -5.38 -4.56
N GLN A 902 -29.46 -6.34 -5.12
CA GLN A 902 -28.18 -6.77 -4.56
C GLN A 902 -27.17 -5.62 -4.52
N ASP A 903 -27.11 -4.78 -5.56
CA ASP A 903 -26.19 -3.63 -5.62
C ASP A 903 -26.47 -2.66 -4.46
N ILE A 904 -27.75 -2.45 -4.11
CA ILE A 904 -28.16 -1.57 -3.02
C ILE A 904 -27.85 -2.22 -1.65
N VAL A 905 -28.15 -3.51 -1.49
CA VAL A 905 -27.86 -4.26 -0.26
C VAL A 905 -26.37 -4.26 0.09
N ASP A 906 -25.50 -4.28 -0.91
CA ASP A 906 -24.04 -4.33 -0.71
C ASP A 906 -23.45 -3.02 -0.18
N VAL A 907 -24.19 -1.91 -0.28
CA VAL A 907 -23.78 -0.58 0.20
C VAL A 907 -24.67 -0.01 1.31
N ASP A 908 -25.85 -0.58 1.53
CA ASP A 908 -26.79 -0.19 2.60
C ASP A 908 -27.02 -1.34 3.59
N SER A 909 -26.00 -1.64 4.39
CA SER A 909 -26.00 -2.83 5.27
C SER A 909 -26.59 -2.58 6.68
N ALA A 910 -27.03 -1.35 7.00
CA ALA A 910 -27.41 -0.98 8.37
C ALA A 910 -28.53 0.07 8.49
N ASP A 911 -29.35 0.32 7.46
CA ASP A 911 -30.29 1.46 7.44
C ASP A 911 -29.50 2.76 7.60
N ALA A 912 -28.45 2.89 6.77
CA ALA A 912 -27.50 3.99 6.88
C ALA A 912 -28.10 5.29 6.34
N ASP A 913 -29.08 5.18 5.44
CA ASP A 913 -29.77 6.26 4.74
C ASP A 913 -31.25 6.29 5.12
N ASP A 914 -31.73 7.44 5.60
CA ASP A 914 -33.11 7.65 6.03
C ASP A 914 -34.13 7.49 4.89
N LEU A 915 -33.70 7.55 3.61
CA LEU A 915 -34.55 7.37 2.43
C LEU A 915 -34.90 5.91 2.11
N ILE A 916 -34.10 4.95 2.61
CA ILE A 916 -34.25 3.51 2.34
C ILE A 916 -34.46 2.75 3.66
N PRO A 917 -35.63 2.91 4.33
CA PRO A 917 -35.89 2.31 5.64
C PRO A 917 -35.75 0.78 5.66
N THR A 918 -35.92 0.12 4.51
CA THR A 918 -35.61 -1.31 4.38
C THR A 918 -35.19 -1.65 2.96
N VAL A 919 -34.06 -2.36 2.83
CA VAL A 919 -33.68 -3.03 1.59
C VAL A 919 -33.17 -4.45 1.88
N THR A 920 -33.60 -5.40 1.06
CA THR A 920 -33.13 -6.78 1.05
C THR A 920 -33.11 -7.29 -0.38
N THR A 921 -32.51 -8.45 -0.62
CA THR A 921 -32.59 -9.12 -1.93
C THR A 921 -34.01 -9.53 -2.33
N GLY A 922 -35.00 -9.45 -1.43
CA GLY A 922 -36.40 -9.74 -1.70
C GLY A 922 -37.28 -8.51 -1.92
N GLY A 923 -36.78 -7.30 -1.63
CA GLY A 923 -37.54 -6.08 -1.83
C GLY A 923 -36.91 -4.83 -1.20
N ILE A 924 -37.39 -3.67 -1.65
CA ILE A 924 -37.01 -2.33 -1.20
C ILE A 924 -38.25 -1.55 -0.78
N THR A 925 -38.10 -0.75 0.28
CA THR A 925 -39.09 0.23 0.71
C THR A 925 -38.46 1.61 0.71
N ILE A 926 -39.07 2.55 -0.01
CA ILE A 926 -38.69 3.96 -0.01
C ILE A 926 -39.49 4.70 1.08
N ALA A 927 -38.82 5.63 1.76
CA ALA A 927 -39.35 6.37 2.89
C ALA A 927 -40.64 7.16 2.58
N SER A 928 -41.33 7.54 3.64
CA SER A 928 -42.64 8.22 3.57
C SER A 928 -42.56 9.55 2.80
N GLY A 929 -43.30 9.64 1.70
CA GLY A 929 -43.42 10.87 0.91
C GLY A 929 -42.26 11.13 -0.04
N LYS A 930 -41.35 10.16 -0.20
CA LYS A 930 -40.13 10.29 -1.00
C LYS A 930 -40.26 9.56 -2.34
N GLU A 931 -39.56 10.05 -3.34
CA GLU A 931 -39.64 9.53 -4.71
C GLU A 931 -38.59 8.45 -4.96
N LEU A 932 -39.02 7.34 -5.59
CA LEU A 932 -38.11 6.43 -6.29
C LEU A 932 -37.90 6.96 -7.71
N HIS A 933 -36.67 7.38 -8.01
CA HIS A 933 -36.32 8.01 -9.27
C HIS A 933 -35.35 7.14 -10.08
N ILE A 934 -35.72 6.77 -11.30
CA ILE A 934 -34.84 6.01 -12.20
C ILE A 934 -34.22 6.98 -13.21
N TYR A 935 -32.90 7.12 -13.15
CA TYR A 935 -32.18 8.16 -13.87
C TYR A 935 -32.22 7.98 -15.39
N THR A 936 -32.09 9.09 -16.13
CA THR A 936 -32.10 9.12 -17.60
C THR A 936 -31.21 8.03 -18.20
N GLY A 937 -31.79 7.19 -19.07
CA GLY A 937 -31.09 6.16 -19.83
C GLY A 937 -30.72 4.88 -19.08
N ASP A 938 -30.95 4.82 -17.77
CA ASP A 938 -30.59 3.67 -16.93
C ASP A 938 -31.71 2.66 -16.78
N THR A 939 -31.37 1.45 -16.34
CA THR A 939 -32.30 0.34 -16.15
C THR A 939 -32.31 -0.14 -14.71
N PHE A 940 -33.46 -0.14 -14.05
CA PHE A 940 -33.64 -0.74 -12.73
C PHE A 940 -34.48 -2.02 -12.81
N ASP A 941 -33.88 -3.14 -12.43
CA ASP A 941 -34.52 -4.45 -12.37
C ASP A 941 -34.37 -5.02 -10.96
N PRO A 942 -35.30 -4.70 -10.04
CA PRO A 942 -35.17 -5.08 -8.64
C PRO A 942 -35.26 -6.60 -8.41
N GLY A 943 -35.90 -7.38 -9.29
CA GLY A 943 -36.14 -8.81 -9.06
C GLY A 943 -36.91 -9.15 -7.77
N GLY A 944 -37.55 -8.16 -7.15
CA GLY A 944 -38.17 -8.23 -5.83
C GLY A 944 -39.33 -7.25 -5.66
N THR A 945 -39.83 -7.11 -4.43
CA THR A 945 -40.95 -6.20 -4.13
C THR A 945 -40.47 -4.75 -4.09
N VAL A 946 -41.15 -3.84 -4.80
CA VAL A 946 -40.95 -2.39 -4.67
C VAL A 946 -42.12 -1.78 -3.90
N THR A 947 -41.80 -1.06 -2.82
CA THR A 947 -42.76 -0.30 -2.03
C THR A 947 -42.33 1.15 -1.89
N THR A 948 -43.18 2.10 -2.22
CA THR A 948 -43.04 3.49 -1.73
C THR A 948 -44.05 3.73 -0.62
N GLN A 949 -43.75 4.61 0.35
CA GLN A 949 -44.62 4.85 1.50
C GLN A 949 -45.40 6.16 1.40
N THR A 950 -46.60 6.17 1.99
CA THR A 950 -47.50 7.33 2.10
C THR A 950 -47.81 8.03 0.77
N ALA A 951 -47.12 9.12 0.44
CA ALA A 951 -47.27 9.89 -0.79
C ALA A 951 -46.05 9.76 -1.72
N GLY A 952 -45.19 8.76 -1.49
CA GLY A 952 -43.96 8.56 -2.26
C GLY A 952 -44.22 8.11 -3.70
N ASN A 953 -43.68 8.85 -4.65
CA ASN A 953 -43.90 8.64 -6.08
C ASN A 953 -42.92 7.63 -6.68
N LEU A 954 -43.25 7.16 -7.89
CA LEU A 954 -42.32 6.47 -8.79
C LEU A 954 -42.15 7.32 -10.06
N HIS A 955 -40.92 7.71 -10.35
CA HIS A 955 -40.58 8.47 -11.56
C HIS A 955 -39.55 7.72 -12.39
N LEU A 956 -39.87 7.53 -13.67
CA LEU A 956 -38.95 7.06 -14.71
C LEU A 956 -38.60 8.23 -15.61
N ASP A 957 -37.34 8.64 -15.57
CA ASP A 957 -36.80 9.75 -16.37
C ASP A 957 -36.53 9.33 -17.83
N ASP A 958 -36.18 10.27 -18.70
CA ASP A 958 -36.07 10.08 -20.15
C ASP A 958 -35.23 8.84 -20.53
N SER A 959 -35.78 8.01 -21.41
CA SER A 959 -35.12 6.77 -21.88
C SER A 959 -34.75 5.74 -20.80
N SER A 960 -35.20 5.90 -19.55
CA SER A 960 -34.99 4.92 -18.49
C SER A 960 -35.88 3.68 -18.66
N VAL A 961 -35.56 2.60 -17.98
CA VAL A 961 -36.33 1.36 -17.98
C VAL A 961 -36.49 0.83 -16.56
N MET A 962 -37.68 0.40 -16.18
CA MET A 962 -37.92 -0.27 -14.90
C MET A 962 -38.76 -1.53 -15.07
N TYR A 963 -38.41 -2.57 -14.31
CA TYR A 963 -39.16 -3.83 -14.24
C TYR A 963 -39.84 -4.01 -12.88
N LEU A 964 -41.14 -4.30 -12.91
CA LEU A 964 -41.98 -4.67 -11.78
C LEU A 964 -42.62 -6.05 -12.09
N ASP A 965 -41.78 -7.08 -12.14
CA ASP A 965 -42.10 -8.33 -12.85
C ASP A 965 -42.01 -9.61 -12.01
N THR A 966 -41.45 -9.55 -10.79
CA THR A 966 -41.12 -10.74 -10.02
C THR A 966 -41.98 -10.90 -8.75
N ALA A 967 -42.41 -9.80 -8.12
CA ALA A 967 -43.20 -9.81 -6.88
C ALA A 967 -44.32 -8.76 -6.88
N THR A 968 -45.23 -8.79 -5.91
CA THR A 968 -46.32 -7.79 -5.82
C THR A 968 -45.78 -6.45 -5.34
N ASN A 969 -46.12 -5.36 -6.02
CA ASN A 969 -45.58 -4.02 -5.77
C ASN A 969 -46.64 -3.05 -5.26
N THR A 970 -46.21 -2.03 -4.51
CA THR A 970 -47.09 -0.96 -4.00
C THR A 970 -46.43 0.39 -4.20
N ILE A 971 -46.99 1.22 -5.06
CA ILE A 971 -46.62 2.63 -5.20
C ILE A 971 -47.65 3.45 -4.43
N ALA A 972 -47.25 4.09 -3.34
CA ALA A 972 -48.18 4.80 -2.47
C ALA A 972 -48.60 6.17 -3.02
N GLY A 973 -47.70 6.85 -3.76
CA GLY A 973 -47.99 8.05 -4.54
C GLY A 973 -48.35 7.74 -6.00
N ASP A 974 -47.94 8.64 -6.89
CA ASP A 974 -48.23 8.60 -8.32
C ASP A 974 -47.09 7.95 -9.13
N ILE A 975 -47.40 7.55 -10.37
CA ILE A 975 -46.41 7.08 -11.34
C ILE A 975 -46.26 8.09 -12.47
N THR A 976 -45.03 8.52 -12.73
CA THR A 976 -44.66 9.36 -13.89
C THR A 976 -43.65 8.63 -14.77
N ILE A 977 -43.91 8.61 -16.08
CA ILE A 977 -43.05 7.96 -17.08
C ILE A 977 -42.78 8.95 -18.21
N ASP A 978 -41.53 9.38 -18.32
CA ASP A 978 -41.09 10.42 -19.24
C ASP A 978 -40.82 9.88 -20.66
N THR A 979 -40.31 10.75 -21.53
CA THR A 979 -40.29 10.47 -22.96
C THR A 979 -39.29 9.36 -23.25
N SER A 980 -39.73 8.37 -24.04
CA SER A 980 -38.93 7.17 -24.36
C SER A 980 -38.61 6.26 -23.16
N ALA A 981 -39.08 6.58 -21.95
CA ALA A 981 -38.95 5.71 -20.79
C ALA A 981 -39.93 4.52 -20.87
N ASN A 982 -39.58 3.39 -20.24
CA ASN A 982 -40.37 2.16 -20.31
C ASN A 982 -40.57 1.54 -18.93
N LEU A 983 -41.82 1.47 -18.48
CA LEU A 983 -42.22 0.70 -17.29
C LEU A 983 -42.82 -0.64 -17.72
N HIS A 984 -42.25 -1.73 -17.21
CA HIS A 984 -42.72 -3.09 -17.40
C HIS A 984 -43.38 -3.62 -16.12
N ILE A 985 -44.62 -4.10 -16.19
CA ILE A 985 -45.36 -4.64 -15.04
C ILE A 985 -45.90 -6.05 -15.33
N ASP A 986 -45.31 -7.07 -14.73
CA ASP A 986 -45.73 -8.47 -14.97
C ASP A 986 -46.35 -9.14 -13.74
N THR A 987 -46.43 -8.42 -12.63
CA THR A 987 -47.06 -8.85 -11.38
C THR A 987 -48.01 -7.79 -10.84
N ASN A 988 -48.81 -8.19 -9.85
CA ASN A 988 -49.78 -7.30 -9.23
C ASN A 988 -49.10 -6.03 -8.70
N THR A 989 -49.59 -4.86 -9.10
CA THR A 989 -49.05 -3.57 -8.70
C THR A 989 -50.19 -2.65 -8.28
N THR A 990 -50.11 -2.09 -7.08
CA THR A 990 -51.10 -1.14 -6.56
C THR A 990 -50.56 0.28 -6.64
N VAL A 991 -51.35 1.22 -7.16
CA VAL A 991 -51.01 2.65 -7.25
C VAL A 991 -51.99 3.43 -6.40
N SER A 992 -51.53 3.94 -5.25
CA SER A 992 -52.39 4.53 -4.22
C SER A 992 -52.44 6.06 -4.27
N GLY A 993 -51.62 6.73 -5.07
CA GLY A 993 -51.74 8.17 -5.33
C GLY A 993 -52.92 8.47 -6.27
N GLY A 994 -53.16 7.54 -7.21
CA GLY A 994 -54.30 7.55 -8.11
C GLY A 994 -53.97 8.02 -9.53
N ASP A 995 -52.82 8.66 -9.73
CA ASP A 995 -52.39 9.11 -11.05
C ASP A 995 -51.30 8.21 -11.66
N ILE A 996 -51.44 7.94 -12.97
CA ILE A 996 -50.39 7.39 -13.84
C ILE A 996 -50.27 8.33 -15.03
N THR A 997 -49.14 9.01 -15.14
CA THR A 997 -48.83 9.92 -16.25
C THR A 997 -47.71 9.34 -17.08
N ALA A 998 -48.05 8.79 -18.25
CA ALA A 998 -47.10 8.17 -19.16
C ALA A 998 -47.02 8.91 -20.49
N THR A 999 -45.92 9.64 -20.69
CA THR A 999 -45.52 10.16 -22.01
C THR A 999 -44.71 9.13 -22.79
N GLY A 1000 -43.97 8.26 -22.08
CA GLY A 1000 -43.30 7.07 -22.61
C GLY A 1000 -44.21 5.85 -22.74
N THR A 1001 -43.69 4.68 -22.37
CA THR A 1001 -44.40 3.40 -22.47
C THR A 1001 -44.67 2.82 -21.09
N LEU A 1002 -45.93 2.50 -20.81
CA LEU A 1002 -46.31 1.53 -19.77
C LEU A 1002 -46.78 0.27 -20.47
N SER A 1003 -46.13 -0.85 -20.18
CA SER A 1003 -46.52 -2.15 -20.69
C SER A 1003 -46.63 -3.15 -19.56
N SER A 1004 -47.78 -3.79 -19.44
CA SER A 1004 -47.97 -4.94 -18.57
C SER A 1004 -48.12 -6.19 -19.41
N SER A 1005 -47.40 -7.26 -19.06
CA SER A 1005 -47.53 -8.58 -19.69
C SER A 1005 -48.02 -9.69 -18.74
N GLY A 1006 -48.19 -9.34 -17.45
CA GLY A 1006 -48.85 -10.15 -16.44
C GLY A 1006 -49.38 -9.31 -15.27
N GLY A 1007 -50.13 -9.97 -14.38
CA GLY A 1007 -50.67 -9.35 -13.15
C GLY A 1007 -51.78 -8.32 -13.39
N THR A 1008 -52.29 -7.77 -12.28
CA THR A 1008 -53.32 -6.72 -12.29
C THR A 1008 -52.75 -5.41 -11.74
N VAL A 1009 -52.93 -4.31 -12.48
CA VAL A 1009 -52.70 -2.96 -11.96
C VAL A 1009 -53.95 -2.50 -11.23
N THR A 1010 -53.82 -2.15 -9.95
CA THR A 1010 -54.93 -1.70 -9.10
C THR A 1010 -54.78 -0.23 -8.75
N MET A 1011 -55.76 0.58 -9.14
CA MET A 1011 -55.86 1.98 -8.73
C MET A 1011 -56.50 2.05 -7.35
N GLY A 1012 -55.71 2.45 -6.35
CA GLY A 1012 -56.07 2.53 -4.93
C GLY A 1012 -56.52 3.90 -4.46
N ALA A 1013 -56.64 4.89 -5.36
CA ALA A 1013 -57.19 6.22 -5.08
C ALA A 1013 -57.88 6.80 -6.31
N THR A 1014 -58.55 7.95 -6.11
CA THR A 1014 -59.17 8.70 -7.22
C THR A 1014 -58.09 9.48 -7.95
N GLY A 1015 -58.03 9.32 -9.26
CA GLY A 1015 -57.02 9.99 -10.09
C GLY A 1015 -57.19 9.72 -11.58
N THR A 1016 -56.12 9.82 -12.34
CA THR A 1016 -56.09 9.91 -13.80
C THR A 1016 -55.04 8.99 -14.41
N ILE A 1017 -55.40 8.28 -15.46
CA ILE A 1017 -54.43 7.58 -16.34
C ILE A 1017 -54.30 8.41 -17.62
N GLY A 1018 -53.09 8.88 -17.93
CA GLY A 1018 -52.85 9.90 -18.95
C GLY A 1018 -51.41 10.00 -19.46
N GLY A 1019 -51.08 11.10 -20.13
CA GLY A 1019 -49.72 11.44 -20.59
C GLY A 1019 -49.47 11.34 -22.10
N GLY A 1020 -50.36 10.71 -22.87
CA GLY A 1020 -50.29 10.66 -24.33
C GLY A 1020 -49.31 9.64 -24.93
N GLY A 1021 -48.59 8.89 -24.09
CA GLY A 1021 -47.72 7.78 -24.47
C GLY A 1021 -48.49 6.48 -24.76
N SER A 1022 -47.75 5.36 -24.83
CA SER A 1022 -48.30 4.02 -25.07
C SER A 1022 -48.60 3.31 -23.76
N ILE A 1023 -49.88 3.12 -23.42
CA ILE A 1023 -50.31 2.53 -22.14
C ILE A 1023 -51.06 1.23 -22.40
N THR A 1024 -50.48 0.11 -21.98
CA THR A 1024 -51.08 -1.23 -22.08
C THR A 1024 -51.05 -1.93 -20.73
N PHE A 1025 -52.22 -2.33 -20.25
CA PHE A 1025 -52.39 -3.17 -19.08
C PHE A 1025 -52.66 -4.62 -19.50
N THR A 1026 -52.23 -5.61 -18.70
CA THR A 1026 -52.82 -6.95 -18.78
C THR A 1026 -54.25 -6.84 -18.25
N ASP A 1027 -54.39 -6.62 -16.95
CA ASP A 1027 -55.67 -6.32 -16.31
C ASP A 1027 -55.58 -5.02 -15.51
N LEU A 1028 -56.68 -4.28 -15.47
CA LEU A 1028 -56.81 -3.01 -14.74
C LEU A 1028 -57.98 -3.09 -13.78
N THR A 1029 -57.78 -2.70 -12.53
CA THR A 1029 -58.83 -2.70 -11.51
C THR A 1029 -58.88 -1.39 -10.74
N VAL A 1030 -60.07 -0.93 -10.35
CA VAL A 1030 -60.26 0.16 -9.39
C VAL A 1030 -61.02 -0.37 -8.17
N SER A 1031 -60.48 -0.16 -6.98
CA SER A 1031 -61.09 -0.69 -5.74
C SER A 1031 -62.00 0.31 -5.02
N ASP A 1032 -62.80 -0.23 -4.10
CA ASP A 1032 -63.52 0.51 -3.05
C ASP A 1032 -64.54 1.55 -3.55
N THR A 1033 -64.21 2.84 -3.41
CA THR A 1033 -65.10 3.97 -3.73
C THR A 1033 -64.45 4.96 -4.70
N PHE A 1034 -63.31 4.61 -5.30
CA PHE A 1034 -62.49 5.52 -6.08
C PHE A 1034 -62.96 5.66 -7.52
N THR A 1035 -62.59 6.77 -8.16
CA THR A 1035 -62.85 6.98 -9.59
C THR A 1035 -61.54 7.17 -10.34
N THR A 1036 -61.31 6.37 -11.39
CA THR A 1036 -60.17 6.57 -12.29
C THR A 1036 -60.64 7.23 -13.58
N THR A 1037 -60.00 8.34 -13.93
CA THR A 1037 -60.28 9.12 -15.15
C THR A 1037 -59.30 8.71 -16.24
N ILE A 1038 -59.80 8.16 -17.34
CA ILE A 1038 -58.97 7.87 -18.51
C ILE A 1038 -58.87 9.14 -19.35
N SER A 1039 -57.65 9.69 -19.52
CA SER A 1039 -57.41 10.92 -20.29
C SER A 1039 -56.61 10.68 -21.58
N SER A 1040 -55.93 9.54 -21.68
CA SER A 1040 -55.21 9.08 -22.88
C SER A 1040 -55.73 7.70 -23.31
N SER A 1041 -55.50 7.32 -24.56
CA SER A 1041 -55.94 6.01 -25.05
C SER A 1041 -55.16 4.89 -24.36
N ILE A 1042 -55.85 3.84 -23.95
CA ILE A 1042 -55.26 2.69 -23.25
C ILE A 1042 -55.69 1.38 -23.91
N THR A 1043 -54.88 0.34 -23.74
CA THR A 1043 -55.25 -1.04 -24.07
C THR A 1043 -55.26 -1.90 -22.80
N VAL A 1044 -56.29 -2.72 -22.61
CA VAL A 1044 -56.36 -3.77 -21.59
C VAL A 1044 -56.33 -5.08 -22.34
N SER A 1045 -55.26 -5.86 -22.20
CA SER A 1045 -54.93 -6.99 -23.09
C SER A 1045 -55.27 -8.37 -22.53
N GLY A 1046 -55.42 -8.48 -21.20
CA GLY A 1046 -55.92 -9.67 -20.50
C GLY A 1046 -57.45 -9.75 -20.49
N GLY A 1047 -58.12 -8.61 -20.62
CA GLY A 1047 -59.55 -8.48 -20.83
C GLY A 1047 -60.34 -8.04 -19.61
N ASP A 1048 -59.74 -8.03 -18.41
CA ASP A 1048 -60.38 -7.53 -17.20
C ASP A 1048 -60.07 -6.04 -16.98
N MET A 1049 -61.09 -5.19 -17.15
CA MET A 1049 -61.10 -3.79 -16.73
C MET A 1049 -62.19 -3.62 -15.65
N SER A 1050 -61.87 -4.00 -14.42
CA SER A 1050 -62.85 -4.26 -13.37
C SER A 1050 -62.99 -3.14 -12.34
N SER A 1051 -64.18 -2.99 -11.78
CA SER A 1051 -64.44 -2.09 -10.66
C SER A 1051 -65.21 -2.82 -9.55
N THR A 1052 -65.03 -2.42 -8.29
CA THR A 1052 -65.63 -3.07 -7.12
C THR A 1052 -66.33 -2.05 -6.22
N GLY A 1053 -67.25 -2.48 -5.36
CA GLY A 1053 -67.95 -1.56 -4.45
C GLY A 1053 -68.72 -0.47 -5.21
N THR A 1054 -68.37 0.80 -4.95
CA THR A 1054 -68.92 1.95 -5.69
C THR A 1054 -67.89 2.59 -6.63
N SER A 1055 -66.74 1.93 -6.86
CA SER A 1055 -65.68 2.48 -7.70
C SER A 1055 -66.08 2.54 -9.17
N ALA A 1056 -65.52 3.50 -9.91
CA ALA A 1056 -65.98 3.86 -11.24
C ALA A 1056 -64.81 4.18 -12.18
N TYR A 1057 -65.07 4.04 -13.47
CA TYR A 1057 -64.24 4.61 -14.52
C TYR A 1057 -64.94 5.82 -15.11
N SER A 1058 -64.18 6.88 -15.37
CA SER A 1058 -64.63 8.06 -16.10
C SER A 1058 -63.62 8.41 -17.20
N TYR A 1059 -63.86 9.49 -17.93
CA TYR A 1059 -62.92 9.93 -18.96
C TYR A 1059 -62.85 11.46 -19.04
N SER A 1060 -61.74 11.97 -19.56
CA SER A 1060 -61.54 13.36 -19.95
C SER A 1060 -60.91 13.44 -21.35
N GLY A 1061 -61.23 14.48 -22.12
CA GLY A 1061 -60.78 14.58 -23.51
C GLY A 1061 -61.47 13.56 -24.43
N THR A 1062 -60.70 12.95 -25.34
CA THR A 1062 -61.21 12.04 -26.38
C THR A 1062 -60.46 10.69 -26.44
N PRO A 1063 -60.28 9.97 -25.32
CA PRO A 1063 -59.49 8.74 -25.29
C PRO A 1063 -60.24 7.57 -25.94
N THR A 1064 -59.46 6.57 -26.36
CA THR A 1064 -59.99 5.27 -26.77
C THR A 1064 -59.52 4.19 -25.82
N VAL A 1065 -60.47 3.45 -25.24
CA VAL A 1065 -60.17 2.25 -24.46
C VAL A 1065 -60.34 1.04 -25.38
N THR A 1066 -59.29 0.24 -25.52
CA THR A 1066 -59.33 -1.04 -26.24
C THR A 1066 -59.25 -2.18 -25.23
N ILE A 1067 -60.18 -3.13 -25.30
CA ILE A 1067 -60.17 -4.33 -24.46
C ILE A 1067 -59.98 -5.54 -25.37
N ASN A 1068 -58.82 -6.17 -25.27
CA ASN A 1068 -58.53 -7.46 -25.87
C ASN A 1068 -58.53 -8.50 -24.73
N GLY A 1069 -59.01 -9.71 -24.97
CA GLY A 1069 -59.13 -10.71 -23.90
C GLY A 1069 -60.57 -11.07 -23.55
N THR A 1070 -60.71 -12.15 -22.79
CA THR A 1070 -61.99 -12.53 -22.16
C THR A 1070 -61.95 -12.04 -20.71
N GLY A 1071 -62.92 -11.21 -20.32
CA GLY A 1071 -62.94 -10.63 -18.98
C GLY A 1071 -64.17 -9.77 -18.72
N ASN A 1072 -64.09 -8.93 -17.70
CA ASN A 1072 -65.16 -8.09 -17.19
C ASN A 1072 -64.86 -6.61 -17.45
N LEU A 1073 -65.90 -5.85 -17.78
CA LEU A 1073 -65.87 -4.40 -17.86
C LEU A 1073 -66.79 -3.82 -16.76
N GLY A 1074 -66.18 -3.15 -15.79
CA GLY A 1074 -66.86 -2.58 -14.61
C GLY A 1074 -67.09 -3.59 -13.49
N GLY A 1075 -68.20 -3.45 -12.76
CA GLY A 1075 -68.59 -4.32 -11.65
C GLY A 1075 -69.08 -3.57 -10.41
N GLY A 1076 -68.52 -2.39 -10.14
CA GLY A 1076 -68.92 -1.48 -9.07
C GLY A 1076 -69.90 -0.40 -9.55
N GLY A 1077 -69.49 0.86 -9.42
CA GLY A 1077 -70.19 2.04 -9.92
C GLY A 1077 -70.26 2.13 -11.45
N THR A 1078 -70.73 3.27 -11.94
CA THR A 1078 -70.92 3.51 -13.38
C THR A 1078 -69.59 3.66 -14.12
N THR A 1079 -69.37 2.84 -15.14
CA THR A 1079 -68.23 2.95 -16.07
C THR A 1079 -68.63 3.88 -17.22
N SER A 1080 -67.99 5.04 -17.32
CA SER A 1080 -68.19 6.00 -18.41
C SER A 1080 -66.94 6.12 -19.27
N LEU A 1081 -67.05 5.89 -20.58
CA LEU A 1081 -65.93 5.94 -21.53
C LEU A 1081 -66.27 6.83 -22.74
N TYR A 1082 -65.24 7.40 -23.38
CA TYR A 1082 -65.43 8.20 -24.60
C TYR A 1082 -65.60 7.30 -25.83
N ASN A 1083 -64.52 6.61 -26.23
CA ASN A 1083 -64.55 5.53 -27.22
C ASN A 1083 -64.22 4.19 -26.57
N LEU A 1084 -64.88 3.13 -27.01
CA LEU A 1084 -64.61 1.75 -26.60
C LEU A 1084 -64.43 0.85 -27.84
N ILE A 1085 -63.35 0.08 -27.85
CA ILE A 1085 -63.07 -0.98 -28.83
C ILE A 1085 -63.02 -2.31 -28.08
N ILE A 1086 -63.77 -3.31 -28.57
CA ILE A 1086 -63.75 -4.68 -28.05
C ILE A 1086 -63.08 -5.60 -29.07
N GLY A 1087 -61.95 -6.14 -28.66
CA GLY A 1087 -61.07 -7.07 -29.34
C GLY A 1087 -60.21 -6.48 -30.45
N ASP A 1088 -59.45 -7.36 -31.09
CA ASP A 1088 -58.52 -7.08 -32.19
C ASP A 1088 -58.96 -7.70 -33.53
N GLY A 1089 -59.98 -8.58 -33.50
CA GLY A 1089 -60.50 -9.28 -34.67
C GLY A 1089 -59.77 -10.57 -35.04
N ASP A 1090 -58.76 -10.97 -34.26
CA ASP A 1090 -57.95 -12.16 -34.50
C ASP A 1090 -58.47 -13.39 -33.73
N ASN A 1091 -59.09 -13.17 -32.57
CA ASN A 1091 -59.64 -14.24 -31.72
C ASN A 1091 -61.14 -14.04 -31.43
N SER A 1092 -61.79 -15.09 -30.91
CA SER A 1092 -63.16 -14.99 -30.41
C SER A 1092 -63.15 -14.93 -28.89
N GLN A 1093 -63.52 -13.78 -28.35
CA GLN A 1093 -63.42 -13.48 -26.92
C GLN A 1093 -64.75 -12.89 -26.44
N THR A 1094 -64.94 -12.87 -25.12
CA THR A 1094 -66.16 -12.36 -24.51
C THR A 1094 -65.81 -11.36 -23.41
N THR A 1095 -66.20 -10.11 -23.59
CA THR A 1095 -66.16 -9.08 -22.54
C THR A 1095 -67.54 -8.98 -21.90
N THR A 1096 -67.62 -9.20 -20.59
CA THR A 1096 -68.89 -9.14 -19.82
C THR A 1096 -69.02 -7.80 -19.12
N VAL A 1097 -70.07 -7.04 -19.41
CA VAL A 1097 -70.35 -5.76 -18.76
C VAL A 1097 -70.99 -6.01 -17.40
N ALA A 1098 -70.26 -5.73 -16.33
CA ALA A 1098 -70.62 -6.10 -14.95
C ALA A 1098 -71.33 -4.98 -14.15
N SER A 1099 -71.29 -3.74 -14.62
CA SER A 1099 -72.04 -2.59 -14.05
C SER A 1099 -72.61 -1.69 -15.16
N THR A 1100 -73.23 -0.56 -14.80
CA THR A 1100 -73.75 0.40 -15.79
C THR A 1100 -72.62 0.93 -16.65
N LEU A 1101 -72.72 0.75 -17.98
CA LEU A 1101 -71.75 1.24 -18.96
C LEU A 1101 -72.35 2.38 -19.80
N ILE A 1102 -71.63 3.49 -19.88
CA ILE A 1102 -71.96 4.65 -20.70
C ILE A 1102 -70.80 4.88 -21.69
N ILE A 1103 -71.13 4.97 -22.99
CA ILE A 1103 -70.17 5.27 -24.06
C ILE A 1103 -70.65 6.55 -24.74
N ASN A 1104 -69.83 7.60 -24.73
CA ASN A 1104 -70.27 8.93 -25.14
C ASN A 1104 -70.01 9.26 -26.61
N ASN A 1105 -69.15 8.50 -27.30
CA ASN A 1105 -68.89 8.69 -28.73
C ASN A 1105 -69.02 7.38 -29.53
N ASP A 1106 -67.94 6.60 -29.68
CA ASP A 1106 -67.95 5.42 -30.55
C ASP A 1106 -67.78 4.10 -29.77
N LEU A 1107 -68.59 3.09 -30.12
CA LEU A 1107 -68.43 1.70 -29.69
C LEU A 1107 -68.15 0.84 -30.93
N ASN A 1108 -66.97 0.22 -30.98
CA ASN A 1108 -66.58 -0.72 -32.03
C ASN A 1108 -66.37 -2.12 -31.44
N ILE A 1109 -66.98 -3.13 -32.06
CA ILE A 1109 -66.84 -4.54 -31.67
C ILE A 1109 -66.45 -5.31 -32.92
N TYR A 1110 -65.31 -6.00 -32.88
CA TYR A 1110 -64.87 -6.80 -34.02
C TYR A 1110 -65.79 -8.02 -34.25
N ALA A 1111 -65.87 -8.49 -35.49
CA ALA A 1111 -66.88 -9.48 -35.89
C ALA A 1111 -66.76 -10.85 -35.19
N THR A 1112 -65.59 -11.17 -34.64
CA THR A 1112 -65.32 -12.40 -33.89
C THR A 1112 -65.60 -12.27 -32.39
N GLU A 1113 -65.90 -11.06 -31.91
CA GLU A 1113 -65.95 -10.71 -30.50
C GLU A 1113 -67.36 -10.59 -29.95
N THR A 1114 -67.53 -10.85 -28.66
CA THR A 1114 -68.82 -10.77 -27.95
C THR A 1114 -68.74 -9.77 -26.80
N LEU A 1115 -69.61 -8.76 -26.81
CA LEU A 1115 -69.89 -7.92 -25.64
C LEU A 1115 -71.17 -8.43 -24.97
N ALA A 1116 -71.05 -9.09 -23.82
CA ALA A 1116 -72.15 -9.71 -23.10
C ALA A 1116 -72.65 -8.82 -21.95
N MET A 1117 -73.97 -8.76 -21.73
CA MET A 1117 -74.52 -8.08 -20.56
C MET A 1117 -74.53 -9.00 -19.33
N GLY A 1118 -73.93 -8.55 -18.23
CA GLY A 1118 -73.97 -9.25 -16.94
C GLY A 1118 -75.32 -9.13 -16.21
N THR A 1119 -75.49 -9.88 -15.11
CA THR A 1119 -76.76 -10.00 -14.37
C THR A 1119 -77.18 -8.76 -13.57
N ASN A 1120 -76.31 -7.76 -13.44
CA ASN A 1120 -76.48 -6.60 -12.55
C ASN A 1120 -76.73 -5.27 -13.29
N ASN A 1121 -77.15 -5.31 -14.56
CA ASN A 1121 -77.18 -4.13 -15.43
C ASN A 1121 -78.59 -3.54 -15.62
N ASP A 1122 -78.80 -2.26 -15.29
CA ASP A 1122 -80.08 -1.52 -15.46
C ASP A 1122 -80.25 -0.90 -16.87
N GLY A 1123 -79.42 -1.32 -17.84
CA GLY A 1123 -79.59 -1.08 -19.28
C GLY A 1123 -78.54 -0.18 -19.93
N LEU A 1124 -78.06 -0.58 -21.12
CA LEU A 1124 -77.31 0.30 -22.04
C LEU A 1124 -78.19 1.49 -22.45
N ARG A 1125 -77.73 2.73 -22.28
CA ARG A 1125 -78.44 3.94 -22.77
C ARG A 1125 -77.65 4.61 -23.90
N ASN A 1126 -78.38 5.04 -24.95
CA ASN A 1126 -77.96 5.61 -26.24
C ASN A 1126 -77.47 4.62 -27.32
N PHE A 1127 -78.43 4.00 -28.03
CA PHE A 1127 -78.22 3.51 -29.41
C PHE A 1127 -78.89 4.49 -30.38
N ASP A 1128 -78.18 5.49 -30.90
CA ASP A 1128 -78.73 6.37 -31.94
C ASP A 1128 -77.88 6.46 -33.23
N ARG A 1129 -76.75 5.75 -33.33
CA ARG A 1129 -75.94 5.69 -34.57
C ARG A 1129 -75.22 4.36 -34.80
N LEU A 1130 -75.95 3.30 -35.13
CA LEU A 1130 -75.39 2.19 -35.91
C LEU A 1130 -75.55 2.55 -37.40
N GLN A 1131 -74.49 2.98 -38.08
CA GLN A 1131 -74.51 3.04 -39.54
C GLN A 1131 -74.24 1.63 -40.12
N PRO A 1132 -75.16 1.03 -40.88
CA PRO A 1132 -74.93 -0.26 -41.52
C PRO A 1132 -74.10 -0.05 -42.78
N ASP A 1133 -72.87 -0.57 -42.82
CA ASP A 1133 -72.18 -0.75 -44.11
C ASP A 1133 -72.86 -1.89 -44.88
N HIS A 1134 -73.47 -1.52 -46.00
CA HIS A 1134 -74.11 -2.43 -46.92
C HIS A 1134 -73.07 -3.26 -47.67
N ARG A 1135 -72.66 -4.42 -47.13
CA ARG A 1135 -72.41 -5.67 -47.88
C ARG A 1135 -71.90 -6.83 -47.00
N LYS A 1136 -72.83 -7.54 -46.35
CA LYS A 1136 -72.94 -9.02 -46.20
C LYS A 1136 -73.74 -9.31 -44.92
N ARG A 1137 -74.89 -9.98 -45.09
CA ARG A 1137 -75.73 -10.45 -43.98
C ARG A 1137 -75.01 -11.58 -43.24
N HIS A 1138 -74.66 -11.37 -41.97
CA HIS A 1138 -74.74 -12.40 -40.94
C HIS A 1138 -75.21 -11.74 -39.63
N GLN A 1139 -76.02 -12.47 -38.87
CA GLN A 1139 -76.79 -11.99 -37.74
C GLN A 1139 -75.88 -11.44 -36.63
N TYR A 1140 -75.98 -10.15 -36.32
CA TYR A 1140 -75.55 -9.63 -35.03
C TYR A 1140 -76.55 -10.11 -33.97
N ARG A 1141 -76.12 -10.96 -33.04
CA ARG A 1141 -76.86 -11.22 -31.80
C ARG A 1141 -76.33 -10.27 -30.75
N LEU A 1142 -77.09 -9.23 -30.43
CA LEU A 1142 -77.09 -8.69 -29.06
C LEU A 1142 -77.86 -9.68 -28.20
N CYS A 1143 -77.24 -10.18 -27.12
CA CYS A 1143 -77.89 -10.94 -26.06
C CYS A 1143 -77.77 -10.17 -24.75
#